data_AF-A0A444WNH1-F1
#
_entry.id   AF-A0A444WNH1-F1
#
_cell.length_a   1.000
_cell.length_b   1.000
_cell.length_c   1.000
_cell.angle_alpha   90.00
_cell.angle_beta   90.00
_cell.angle_gamma   90.00
#
_symmetry.space_group_name_H-M   'P 1'
#
loop_
_entity.id
_entity.type
_entity.pdbx_description
1 polymer ?
#
loop_
_entity_poly.entity_id
_entity_poly.type
_entity_poly.pdbx_seq_one_letter_code
_entity_poly.pdbx_strand_id
1 'polypeptide(L)'
;MAKVGRMKLGSQGLEVSQQGLGCMGMSAFYGPPKPEPDMISLIHHAVQSGVTFLDTSDVYGPHTNEILLGKALKGGIREKVELATKFGATYSEGKFVVRGDPAYVRAACEGSLKRLDIDCIDLYYQHRIDTSVPVEVTIGELKKLVEEGKIKYIGLSEASASTIRRAHAVHPITAVQLEWSLWSRDVEEDIIPTCRELGIGIVAYSPLGRGFLSSGSKLIENLPEGDYRKNMPRFQPENLEANKTIFERVNEMAAKKGCTPSQLALAWVHHQGNDVCPIPGTTKVENFNQNIAALSVKLTPQEMTELESFAATDAVKGDRYPENITTWKKANTPPLSSWKPGIQIDRHILHHSLEAQHHTTAMAKVGRMKLGSQGLEVSQQGLGCMGMSAFYGPPKPEPDMISLIHYAAQSGVTFLDTSDVYGPHTNEILLGKALKGGVREKVELATKFGISMSDGFKVEIRGDPSYVRAACEGSLKRLDIDCIDLYYQHRIDTRVPIEVTIGELKKLVEEGKIKYIGLSEASASTIRRAHAVHPITAVQLEWSLWSRDVEEEIVPTCRELGIGIVAYSPLGRGFLSSGTKLIENLSENDFRKYMPRFQPENLEKNKTIFERVNEMAAKKGCTPSQLALAWVHHQGNDVCPIPGTTKIDNLNQNIGALSVKLTPQEMTELESFAAADAVKGDRYASDITTWKNSDTPPLSSWKDRLDIDCIDLYYQHRIDTRVPIEITIGELKKLVEEGKIKYIGLSEVSASTIRRAHAVHPISAVQLEWSLWSRDAEEEVIPTCRELGIGIVAYNPLGRGFLSSGTKLLENLSEGDLRQLGSQGLEVSQQGLGCMGMSAVYGPPKPEPDMVALIQHAVQSGVTFLDTADVYGPHTNEILIGKDDFRKQAHHHHNTAMAKVGRMKLGSQGLEVSQQGLGCMGMSAYYGPPKPEPDMVALIHHAVQSGVTFLDTSDVYGPHTNEILIGKALSGGVREKVELATKFGIRISDDGKYENRGDPSYVRAACEGSLKRLDIDCIDLYYQHRIDTRVPIEITTGELKKLVEEGKIKYIGLSEASASTIRRAHAVHPISAVQLEWSLWSRDVEEEVIPTCRELGIGIVAYSPLGCGFFSSGSKLLDNLSQDDFRKALPKFQPENLESNKTIFERVNEMASKKGCTPSQLALAWLHHQGNDVCPIPGTTKLENLNNNIGAVSVKLTPQEMTELESFAAAGVVKGGRYAGDLITWRNSDTPPLSSWNVV
;
A
#
# COMPACT_ATOMS: atom_id res chain seq x y z
N MET A 1 10.42 54.85 -26.48
CA MET A 1 9.63 53.97 -25.58
C MET A 1 8.73 54.85 -24.72
N ALA A 2 7.55 54.35 -24.32
CA ALA A 2 6.72 55.06 -23.34
C ALA A 2 7.52 55.24 -22.04
N LYS A 3 7.43 56.42 -21.41
CA LYS A 3 8.09 56.68 -20.14
C LYS A 3 7.34 55.93 -19.04
N VAL A 4 8.00 54.97 -18.40
CA VAL A 4 7.42 54.27 -17.24
C VAL A 4 7.43 55.23 -16.05
N GLY A 5 6.25 55.64 -15.60
CA GLY A 5 6.11 56.49 -14.42
C GLY A 5 6.38 55.72 -13.12
N ARG A 6 6.60 56.46 -12.03
CA ARG A 6 6.62 55.93 -10.67
C ARG A 6 5.26 56.16 -10.02
N MET A 7 4.83 55.25 -9.16
CA MET A 7 3.60 55.35 -8.36
C MET A 7 3.86 54.85 -6.94
N LYS A 8 3.07 55.36 -5.99
CA LYS A 8 3.05 54.81 -4.63
C LYS A 8 2.17 53.57 -4.62
N LEU A 9 2.69 52.46 -4.10
CA LEU A 9 1.93 51.24 -3.89
C LEU A 9 1.56 51.16 -2.41
N GLY A 10 0.29 51.42 -2.12
CA GLY A 10 -0.21 51.55 -0.75
C GLY A 10 0.28 52.81 -0.04
N SER A 11 -0.05 52.92 1.25
CA SER A 11 0.15 54.12 2.07
C SER A 11 1.50 54.16 2.82
N GLN A 12 2.29 53.08 2.79
CA GLN A 12 3.47 52.91 3.65
C GLN A 12 4.77 53.48 3.08
N GLY A 13 4.74 54.04 1.87
CA GLY A 13 5.90 54.69 1.24
C GLY A 13 6.65 53.84 0.21
N LEU A 14 6.16 52.65 -0.12
CA LEU A 14 6.67 51.88 -1.25
C LEU A 14 6.37 52.63 -2.55
N GLU A 15 7.40 52.94 -3.33
CA GLU A 15 7.27 53.45 -4.68
C GLU A 15 7.72 52.39 -5.68
N VAL A 16 6.96 52.21 -6.74
CA VAL A 16 7.18 51.21 -7.79
C VAL A 16 6.98 51.85 -9.17
N SER A 17 7.39 51.17 -10.22
CA SER A 17 6.96 51.52 -11.58
C SER A 17 5.45 51.32 -11.73
N GLN A 18 4.79 52.18 -12.51
CA GLN A 18 3.35 52.08 -12.83
C GLN A 18 2.95 50.71 -13.40
N GLN A 19 3.90 50.00 -13.99
CA GLN A 19 3.76 48.62 -14.41
C GLN A 19 4.95 47.82 -13.90
N GLY A 20 4.68 46.68 -13.28
CA GLY A 20 5.73 45.73 -12.92
C GLY A 20 5.91 44.62 -13.96
N LEU A 21 6.81 43.69 -13.66
CA LEU A 21 7.05 42.49 -14.46
C LEU A 21 6.81 41.24 -13.61
N GLY A 22 5.85 40.40 -14.03
CA GLY A 22 5.63 39.09 -13.44
C GLY A 22 6.61 38.06 -14.01
N CYS A 23 7.49 37.50 -13.19
CA CYS A 23 8.57 36.62 -13.64
C CYS A 23 8.19 35.13 -13.72
N MET A 24 6.97 34.75 -13.31
CA MET A 24 6.49 33.36 -13.27
C MET A 24 6.74 32.58 -14.57
N GLY A 25 6.37 33.15 -15.72
CA GLY A 25 6.45 32.49 -17.03
C GLY A 25 7.87 32.20 -17.52
N MET A 26 8.90 32.73 -16.84
CA MET A 26 10.31 32.47 -17.16
C MET A 26 10.72 31.04 -16.77
N SER A 27 10.08 30.44 -15.75
CA SER A 27 10.43 29.11 -15.25
C SER A 27 9.25 28.21 -14.81
N ALA A 28 8.00 28.69 -14.83
CA ALA A 28 6.86 27.95 -14.27
C ALA A 28 5.55 28.07 -15.07
N PHE A 29 4.73 27.01 -14.98
CA PHE A 29 3.33 26.88 -15.39
C PHE A 29 2.95 27.05 -16.88
N TYR A 30 3.69 27.84 -17.67
CA TYR A 30 3.40 28.09 -19.10
C TYR A 30 4.41 27.43 -20.04
N GLY A 31 4.56 26.10 -19.88
CA GLY A 31 5.50 25.28 -20.65
C GLY A 31 6.90 25.22 -20.04
N PRO A 32 7.89 24.70 -20.80
CA PRO A 32 9.24 24.48 -20.27
C PRO A 32 9.95 25.81 -19.96
N PRO A 33 10.84 25.83 -18.94
CA PRO A 33 11.67 26.99 -18.62
C PRO A 33 12.41 27.53 -19.84
N LYS A 34 12.54 28.85 -19.92
CA LYS A 34 13.31 29.48 -21.00
C LYS A 34 14.79 29.55 -20.65
N PRO A 35 15.69 29.63 -21.66
CA PRO A 35 17.11 29.74 -21.41
C PRO A 35 17.42 30.89 -20.44
N GLU A 36 18.18 30.58 -19.39
CA GLU A 36 18.52 31.52 -18.33
C GLU A 36 19.14 32.85 -18.86
N PRO A 37 20.11 32.83 -19.80
CA PRO A 37 20.69 34.08 -20.32
C PRO A 37 19.67 35.01 -21.00
N ASP A 38 18.68 34.45 -21.68
CA ASP A 38 17.64 35.21 -22.36
C ASP A 38 16.71 35.89 -21.35
N MET A 39 16.39 35.19 -20.26
CA MET A 39 15.52 35.74 -19.21
C MET A 39 16.23 36.80 -18.38
N ILE A 40 17.53 36.63 -18.10
CA ILE A 40 18.35 37.69 -17.49
C ILE A 40 18.38 38.92 -18.40
N SER A 41 18.59 38.73 -19.70
CA SER A 41 18.59 39.82 -20.68
C SER A 41 17.25 40.56 -20.74
N LEU A 42 16.13 39.84 -20.66
CA LEU A 42 14.79 40.42 -20.59
C LEU A 42 14.57 41.22 -19.30
N ILE A 43 15.03 40.72 -18.15
CA ILE A 43 14.96 41.45 -16.87
C ILE A 43 15.78 42.75 -16.96
N HIS A 44 17.01 42.67 -17.49
CA HIS A 44 17.86 43.86 -17.68
C HIS A 44 17.22 44.87 -18.62
N HIS A 45 16.64 44.41 -19.73
CA HIS A 45 15.90 45.26 -20.66
C HIS A 45 14.71 45.94 -19.98
N ALA A 46 13.99 45.22 -19.12
CA ALA A 46 12.87 45.78 -18.36
C ALA A 46 13.33 46.89 -17.41
N VAL A 47 14.40 46.65 -16.66
CA VAL A 47 14.99 47.64 -15.74
C VAL A 47 15.51 48.86 -16.49
N GLN A 48 16.20 48.67 -17.61
CA GLN A 48 16.67 49.77 -18.47
C GLN A 48 15.52 50.59 -19.05
N SER A 49 14.36 49.97 -19.25
CA SER A 49 13.14 50.65 -19.73
C SER A 49 12.38 51.40 -18.63
N GLY A 50 12.85 51.36 -17.38
CA GLY A 50 12.26 52.05 -16.23
C GLY A 50 11.28 51.20 -15.42
N VAL A 51 11.16 49.89 -15.69
CA VAL A 51 10.42 48.97 -14.80
C VAL A 51 11.28 48.69 -13.58
N THR A 52 10.71 48.92 -12.42
CA THR A 52 11.41 48.79 -11.14
C THR A 52 10.76 47.73 -10.27
N PHE A 53 9.48 47.40 -10.48
CA PHE A 53 8.81 46.36 -9.73
C PHE A 53 8.89 44.99 -10.38
N LEU A 54 9.61 44.06 -9.75
CA LEU A 54 9.78 42.68 -10.20
C LEU A 54 9.06 41.71 -9.25
N ASP A 55 8.20 40.85 -9.77
CA ASP A 55 7.39 39.91 -8.97
C ASP A 55 7.77 38.44 -9.25
N THR A 56 8.14 37.71 -8.20
CA THR A 56 8.47 36.28 -8.22
C THR A 56 7.81 35.52 -7.04
N SER A 57 8.13 34.24 -6.82
CA SER A 57 7.68 33.43 -5.67
C SER A 57 8.57 32.21 -5.50
N ASP A 58 8.68 31.73 -4.26
CA ASP A 58 9.32 30.46 -3.90
C ASP A 58 8.81 29.23 -4.67
N VAL A 59 7.52 29.20 -5.06
CA VAL A 59 6.89 28.08 -5.79
C VAL A 59 7.13 28.10 -7.30
N TYR A 60 7.68 29.19 -7.87
CA TYR A 60 7.89 29.29 -9.31
C TYR A 60 9.10 28.44 -9.75
N GLY A 61 8.81 27.33 -10.43
CA GLY A 61 9.80 26.43 -11.02
C GLY A 61 10.39 25.41 -10.05
N PRO A 62 9.71 25.12 -8.94
CA PRO A 62 10.03 25.54 -7.57
C PRO A 62 11.47 26.04 -7.32
N HIS A 63 11.59 27.13 -6.56
CA HIS A 63 12.84 27.77 -6.12
C HIS A 63 13.75 28.33 -7.23
N THR A 64 13.63 27.85 -8.46
CA THR A 64 14.50 28.22 -9.59
C THR A 64 14.25 29.64 -10.10
N ASN A 65 13.03 30.19 -10.00
CA ASN A 65 12.76 31.57 -10.44
C ASN A 65 13.48 32.61 -9.55
N GLU A 66 13.47 32.39 -8.23
CA GLU A 66 14.20 33.25 -7.29
C GLU A 66 15.71 33.19 -7.55
N ILE A 67 16.26 32.02 -7.87
CA ILE A 67 17.68 31.88 -8.23
C ILE A 67 18.00 32.63 -9.53
N LEU A 68 17.13 32.54 -10.55
CA LEU A 68 17.25 33.30 -11.80
C LEU A 68 17.28 34.80 -11.54
N LEU A 69 16.35 35.31 -10.70
CA LEU A 69 16.31 36.73 -10.36
C LEU A 69 17.55 37.12 -9.55
N GLY A 70 17.98 36.32 -8.58
CA GLY A 70 19.19 36.60 -7.82
C GLY A 70 20.43 36.78 -8.71
N LYS A 71 20.56 35.95 -9.76
CA LYS A 71 21.59 36.14 -10.79
C LYS A 71 21.40 37.42 -11.60
N ALA A 72 20.17 37.73 -12.01
CA ALA A 72 19.84 38.93 -12.78
C ALA A 72 20.08 40.24 -12.00
N LEU A 73 19.97 40.21 -10.67
CA LEU A 73 20.09 41.38 -9.80
C LEU A 73 21.55 41.78 -9.47
N LYS A 74 22.53 40.95 -9.83
CA LYS A 74 23.95 41.26 -9.63
C LYS A 74 24.40 42.46 -10.47
N GLY A 75 25.54 43.04 -10.11
CA GLY A 75 26.16 44.12 -10.90
C GLY A 75 25.45 45.48 -10.79
N GLY A 76 24.86 45.79 -9.63
CA GLY A 76 24.23 47.10 -9.38
C GLY A 76 22.80 47.23 -9.91
N ILE A 77 22.13 46.11 -10.21
CA ILE A 77 20.73 46.08 -10.65
C ILE A 77 19.78 46.06 -9.44
N ARG A 78 20.16 45.40 -8.35
CA ARG A 78 19.35 45.28 -7.12
C ARG A 78 18.86 46.63 -6.59
N GLU A 79 19.70 47.65 -6.63
CA GLU A 79 19.43 49.01 -6.12
C GLU A 79 18.47 49.81 -7.01
N LYS A 80 18.17 49.30 -8.21
CA LYS A 80 17.29 49.94 -9.19
C LYS A 80 15.88 49.34 -9.20
N VAL A 81 15.60 48.35 -8.36
CA VAL A 81 14.34 47.62 -8.37
C VAL A 81 13.75 47.47 -6.99
N GLU A 82 12.42 47.45 -6.93
CA GLU A 82 11.64 46.94 -5.82
C GLU A 82 11.26 45.50 -6.11
N LEU A 83 11.82 44.58 -5.33
CA LEU A 83 11.62 43.15 -5.51
C LEU A 83 10.47 42.65 -4.63
N ALA A 84 9.48 42.04 -5.28
CA ALA A 84 8.42 41.27 -4.66
C ALA A 84 8.66 39.77 -4.76
N THR A 85 8.59 39.07 -3.63
CA THR A 85 8.48 37.59 -3.62
C THR A 85 7.45 37.14 -2.60
N LYS A 86 7.15 35.84 -2.57
CA LYS A 86 6.01 35.28 -1.83
C LYS A 86 6.36 33.95 -1.19
N PHE A 87 5.60 33.62 -0.15
CA PHE A 87 5.58 32.32 0.51
C PHE A 87 4.17 31.80 0.69
N GLY A 88 4.06 30.55 1.12
CA GLY A 88 2.82 30.00 1.67
C GLY A 88 2.19 28.97 0.75
N ALA A 89 2.50 28.97 -0.55
CA ALA A 89 2.17 27.87 -1.45
C ALA A 89 3.37 26.90 -1.53
N THR A 90 3.20 25.65 -1.10
CA THR A 90 4.29 24.68 -1.07
C THR A 90 3.82 23.29 -1.51
N TYR A 91 4.75 22.45 -1.93
CA TYR A 91 4.48 21.05 -2.22
C TYR A 91 5.01 20.20 -1.06
N SER A 92 4.10 19.52 -0.36
CA SER A 92 4.42 18.55 0.67
C SER A 92 3.91 17.20 0.21
N GLU A 93 4.83 16.23 0.06
CA GLU A 93 4.48 14.85 -0.35
C GLU A 93 3.74 14.79 -1.70
N GLY A 94 4.15 15.63 -2.65
CA GLY A 94 3.53 15.72 -3.98
C GLY A 94 2.16 16.45 -4.01
N LYS A 95 1.65 16.89 -2.86
CA LYS A 95 0.40 17.66 -2.77
C LYS A 95 0.68 19.14 -2.57
N PHE A 96 -0.13 19.98 -3.21
CA PHE A 96 -0.13 21.43 -3.00
C PHE A 96 -0.76 21.74 -1.63
N VAL A 97 -0.01 22.39 -0.75
CA VAL A 97 -0.41 22.77 0.61
C VAL A 97 -0.20 24.26 0.80
N VAL A 98 -1.07 24.89 1.59
CA VAL A 98 -0.97 26.30 1.97
C VAL A 98 -0.56 26.42 3.43
N ARG A 99 0.48 27.22 3.74
CA ARG A 99 1.00 27.42 5.11
C ARG A 99 1.20 28.89 5.45
N GLY A 100 0.66 29.29 6.60
CA GLY A 100 0.75 30.63 7.17
C GLY A 100 1.26 30.66 8.61
N ASP A 101 1.72 29.53 9.15
CA ASP A 101 2.26 29.49 10.52
C ASP A 101 3.60 30.26 10.62
N PRO A 102 3.87 30.98 11.73
CA PRO A 102 5.05 31.81 11.90
C PRO A 102 6.40 31.13 11.60
N ALA A 103 6.58 29.89 12.05
CA ALA A 103 7.82 29.16 11.78
C ALA A 103 8.04 28.96 10.27
N TYR A 104 6.98 28.67 9.51
CA TYR A 104 7.06 28.62 8.05
C TYR A 104 7.32 29.97 7.42
N VAL A 105 6.61 31.02 7.84
CA VAL A 105 6.76 32.40 7.34
C VAL A 105 8.23 32.80 7.39
N ARG A 106 8.87 32.59 8.55
CA ARG A 106 10.28 32.89 8.77
C ARG A 106 11.20 32.03 7.93
N ALA A 107 11.03 30.71 7.96
CA ALA A 107 11.88 29.79 7.18
C ALA A 107 11.79 30.06 5.67
N ALA A 108 10.60 30.38 5.16
CA ALA A 108 10.40 30.74 3.77
C ALA A 108 11.09 32.07 3.42
N CYS A 109 11.03 33.07 4.32
CA CYS A 109 11.69 34.37 4.11
C CYS A 109 13.21 34.21 4.01
N GLU A 110 13.81 33.49 4.95
CA GLU A 110 15.26 33.19 4.94
C GLU A 110 15.66 32.39 3.68
N GLY A 111 14.83 31.42 3.29
CA GLY A 111 15.04 30.65 2.08
C GLY A 111 15.02 31.53 0.82
N SER A 112 14.07 32.47 0.74
CA SER A 112 13.97 33.41 -0.37
C SER A 112 15.16 34.36 -0.42
N LEU A 113 15.56 34.96 0.70
CA LEU A 113 16.74 35.83 0.80
C LEU A 113 18.00 35.12 0.29
N LYS A 114 18.22 33.87 0.73
CA LYS A 114 19.35 33.05 0.29
C LYS A 114 19.32 32.74 -1.21
N ARG A 115 18.16 32.37 -1.77
CA ARG A 115 18.03 32.03 -3.20
C ARG A 115 18.20 33.26 -4.09
N LEU A 116 17.70 34.41 -3.63
CA LEU A 116 17.84 35.70 -4.31
C LEU A 116 19.24 36.30 -4.13
N ASP A 117 20.03 35.83 -3.17
CA ASP A 117 21.37 36.35 -2.84
C ASP A 117 21.30 37.85 -2.46
N ILE A 118 20.35 38.19 -1.57
CA ILE A 118 20.10 39.56 -1.08
C ILE A 118 19.82 39.56 0.43
N ASP A 119 20.03 40.71 1.06
CA ASP A 119 19.81 40.88 2.51
C ASP A 119 18.38 41.33 2.88
N CYS A 120 17.65 41.89 1.92
CA CYS A 120 16.32 42.47 2.17
C CYS A 120 15.41 42.33 0.95
N ILE A 121 14.18 41.86 1.16
CA ILE A 121 13.08 41.84 0.19
C ILE A 121 12.27 43.14 0.33
N ASP A 122 11.91 43.80 -0.77
CA ASP A 122 11.13 45.04 -0.65
C ASP A 122 9.69 44.74 -0.26
N LEU A 123 9.01 43.79 -0.93
CA LEU A 123 7.63 43.44 -0.63
C LEU A 123 7.44 41.92 -0.54
N TYR A 124 6.98 41.43 0.61
CA TYR A 124 6.84 39.99 0.84
C TYR A 124 5.38 39.59 1.06
N TYR A 125 4.89 38.67 0.22
CA TYR A 125 3.48 38.26 0.22
C TYR A 125 3.26 36.91 0.89
N GLN A 126 2.17 36.78 1.62
CA GLN A 126 1.51 35.48 1.74
C GLN A 126 0.78 35.17 0.42
N HIS A 127 1.29 34.22 -0.36
CA HIS A 127 0.86 33.86 -1.71
C HIS A 127 -0.52 33.22 -1.77
N ARG A 128 -0.87 32.41 -0.77
CA ARG A 128 -2.22 31.86 -0.57
C ARG A 128 -2.52 31.88 0.92
N ILE A 129 -3.76 32.19 1.26
CA ILE A 129 -4.19 32.28 2.66
C ILE A 129 -4.35 30.88 3.25
N ASP A 130 -3.63 30.65 4.34
CA ASP A 130 -3.83 29.47 5.18
C ASP A 130 -5.10 29.64 6.00
N THR A 131 -6.16 28.93 5.62
CA THR A 131 -7.48 29.02 6.26
C THR A 131 -7.54 28.30 7.60
N SER A 132 -6.45 27.67 8.04
CA SER A 132 -6.34 27.03 9.37
C SER A 132 -5.69 27.93 10.42
N VAL A 133 -4.98 28.99 10.00
CA VAL A 133 -4.26 29.92 10.89
C VAL A 133 -4.95 31.28 10.89
N PRO A 134 -5.29 31.86 12.05
CA PRO A 134 -5.77 33.23 12.15
C PRO A 134 -4.76 34.19 11.52
N VAL A 135 -5.22 35.04 10.61
CA VAL A 135 -4.32 35.90 9.84
C VAL A 135 -3.47 36.82 10.72
N GLU A 136 -3.98 37.22 11.89
CA GLU A 136 -3.24 38.04 12.85
C GLU A 136 -1.95 37.39 13.32
N VAL A 137 -1.91 36.06 13.38
CA VAL A 137 -0.73 35.28 13.77
C VAL A 137 0.32 35.31 12.65
N THR A 138 -0.11 35.09 11.40
CA THR A 138 0.77 35.17 10.23
C THR A 138 1.34 36.57 10.05
N ILE A 139 0.50 37.60 10.15
CA ILE A 139 0.93 38.99 10.04
C ILE A 139 1.79 39.42 11.22
N GLY A 140 1.53 38.88 12.42
CA GLY A 140 2.38 39.09 13.58
C GLY A 140 3.83 38.67 13.32
N GLU A 141 4.04 37.59 12.56
CA GLU A 141 5.39 37.16 12.19
C GLU A 141 6.00 37.99 11.06
N LEU A 142 5.21 38.33 10.04
CA LEU A 142 5.68 39.23 8.97
C LEU A 142 6.06 40.60 9.52
N LYS A 143 5.34 41.10 10.53
CA LYS A 143 5.68 42.34 11.24
C LYS A 143 7.07 42.25 11.89
N LYS A 144 7.44 41.13 12.51
CA LYS A 144 8.79 40.94 13.06
C LYS A 144 9.84 40.98 11.96
N LEU A 145 9.57 40.37 10.80
CA LEU A 145 10.49 40.41 9.65
C LEU A 145 10.67 41.84 9.09
N VAL A 146 9.63 42.68 9.18
CA VAL A 146 9.74 44.13 8.90
C VAL A 146 10.64 44.82 9.92
N GLU A 147 10.43 44.56 11.21
CA GLU A 147 11.22 45.14 12.31
C GLU A 147 12.70 44.71 12.25
N GLU A 148 12.97 43.50 11.77
CA GLU A 148 14.33 42.97 11.53
C GLU A 148 14.98 43.51 10.24
N GLY A 149 14.25 44.25 9.41
CA GLY A 149 14.75 44.76 8.13
C GLY A 149 14.95 43.70 7.04
N LYS A 150 14.49 42.46 7.27
CA LYS A 150 14.54 41.36 6.28
C LYS A 150 13.55 41.57 5.14
N ILE A 151 12.43 42.19 5.45
CA ILE A 151 11.45 42.66 4.47
C ILE A 151 11.12 44.13 4.75
N LYS A 152 10.75 44.93 3.75
CA LYS A 152 10.31 46.33 3.98
C LYS A 152 8.79 46.46 4.12
N TYR A 153 8.06 45.69 3.32
CA TYR A 153 6.60 45.81 3.20
C TYR A 153 5.93 44.45 3.17
N ILE A 154 4.68 44.39 3.65
CA ILE A 154 3.87 43.17 3.70
C ILE A 154 2.80 43.21 2.62
N GLY A 155 2.62 42.10 1.91
CA GLY A 155 1.52 41.89 0.98
C GLY A 155 0.70 40.64 1.29
N LEU A 156 -0.51 40.60 0.75
CA LEU A 156 -1.36 39.40 0.74
C LEU A 156 -1.75 39.05 -0.69
N SER A 157 -2.00 37.78 -1.00
CA SER A 157 -2.52 37.36 -2.30
C SER A 157 -3.73 36.45 -2.16
N GLU A 158 -4.74 36.69 -3.01
CA GLU A 158 -6.02 35.95 -3.02
C GLU A 158 -6.67 35.87 -1.62
N ALA A 159 -6.70 37.00 -0.90
CA ALA A 159 -7.27 37.13 0.44
C ALA A 159 -8.70 37.68 0.42
N SER A 160 -9.57 37.23 1.34
CA SER A 160 -10.92 37.77 1.49
C SER A 160 -10.91 39.16 2.15
N ALA A 161 -11.97 39.94 1.98
CA ALA A 161 -12.11 41.26 2.61
C ALA A 161 -11.98 41.20 4.15
N SER A 162 -12.56 40.17 4.78
CA SER A 162 -12.45 39.94 6.22
C SER A 162 -11.01 39.69 6.65
N THR A 163 -10.30 38.82 5.93
CA THR A 163 -8.88 38.51 6.19
C THR A 163 -8.01 39.75 5.97
N ILE A 164 -8.24 40.54 4.93
CA ILE A 164 -7.50 41.79 4.66
C ILE A 164 -7.66 42.78 5.82
N ARG A 165 -8.89 43.03 6.28
CA ARG A 165 -9.15 43.98 7.38
C ARG A 165 -8.44 43.58 8.66
N ARG A 166 -8.55 42.30 9.02
CA ARG A 166 -7.91 41.75 10.22
C ARG A 166 -6.39 41.76 10.14
N ALA A 167 -5.83 41.43 8.98
CA ALA A 167 -4.41 41.52 8.71
C ALA A 167 -3.90 42.96 8.87
N HIS A 168 -4.58 43.90 8.22
CA HIS A 168 -4.22 45.32 8.24
C HIS A 168 -4.30 45.94 9.64
N ALA A 169 -5.17 45.42 10.51
CA ALA A 169 -5.26 45.86 11.90
C ALA A 169 -4.02 45.49 12.74
N VAL A 170 -3.27 44.45 12.35
CA VAL A 170 -2.05 44.00 13.05
C VAL A 170 -0.81 44.74 12.54
N HIS A 171 -0.67 44.85 11.23
CA HIS A 171 0.35 45.63 10.56
C HIS A 171 -0.18 46.13 9.21
N PRO A 172 0.14 47.36 8.78
CA PRO A 172 -0.33 47.87 7.50
C PRO A 172 0.05 46.96 6.32
N ILE A 173 -0.96 46.42 5.64
CA ILE A 173 -0.75 45.69 4.39
C ILE A 173 -0.52 46.70 3.27
N THR A 174 0.63 46.61 2.60
CA THR A 174 1.03 47.55 1.55
C THR A 174 0.33 47.24 0.23
N ALA A 175 0.18 45.96 -0.11
CA ALA A 175 -0.46 45.54 -1.35
C ALA A 175 -1.27 44.24 -1.21
N VAL A 176 -2.38 44.15 -1.95
CA VAL A 176 -3.06 42.86 -2.20
C VAL A 176 -2.91 42.49 -3.67
N GLN A 177 -2.40 41.29 -3.94
CA GLN A 177 -2.24 40.74 -5.28
C GLN A 177 -3.36 39.76 -5.65
N LEU A 178 -4.08 40.02 -6.73
CA LEU A 178 -5.27 39.28 -7.16
C LEU A 178 -5.40 39.22 -8.69
N GLU A 179 -6.15 38.24 -9.20
CA GLU A 179 -6.47 38.18 -10.62
C GLU A 179 -7.51 39.28 -10.95
N TRP A 180 -7.06 40.35 -11.61
CA TRP A 180 -7.94 41.42 -12.06
C TRP A 180 -7.62 41.82 -13.49
N SER A 181 -8.62 41.70 -14.35
CA SER A 181 -8.54 42.05 -15.77
C SER A 181 -9.94 42.33 -16.28
N LEU A 182 -10.05 42.81 -17.53
CA LEU A 182 -11.34 42.88 -18.20
C LEU A 182 -12.08 41.52 -18.19
N TRP A 183 -11.34 40.41 -18.11
CA TRP A 183 -11.85 39.04 -18.10
C TRP A 183 -12.23 38.49 -16.72
N SER A 184 -11.75 39.11 -15.65
CA SER A 184 -11.83 38.62 -14.26
C SER A 184 -12.11 39.81 -13.36
N ARG A 185 -13.39 40.05 -13.05
CA ARG A 185 -13.86 41.25 -12.33
C ARG A 185 -14.58 40.92 -11.02
N ASP A 186 -14.53 39.66 -10.58
CA ASP A 186 -15.21 39.19 -9.36
C ASP A 186 -14.74 39.91 -8.07
N VAL A 187 -13.56 40.52 -8.11
CA VAL A 187 -12.95 41.25 -6.99
C VAL A 187 -13.53 42.66 -6.76
N GLU A 188 -14.24 43.22 -7.74
CA GLU A 188 -14.71 44.62 -7.73
C GLU A 188 -15.79 44.89 -6.69
N GLU A 189 -16.54 43.87 -6.27
CA GLU A 189 -17.62 43.98 -5.30
C GLU A 189 -17.10 44.21 -3.87
N ASP A 190 -16.12 43.40 -3.44
CA ASP A 190 -15.70 43.35 -2.03
C ASP A 190 -14.23 43.74 -1.81
N ILE A 191 -13.33 43.25 -2.65
CA ILE A 191 -11.89 43.32 -2.40
C ILE A 191 -11.34 44.69 -2.78
N ILE A 192 -11.69 45.19 -3.97
CA ILE A 192 -11.25 46.51 -4.45
C ILE A 192 -11.71 47.64 -3.52
N PRO A 193 -12.99 47.71 -3.09
CA PRO A 193 -13.42 48.72 -2.12
C PRO A 193 -12.70 48.61 -0.79
N THR A 194 -12.49 47.39 -0.28
CA THR A 194 -11.76 47.16 0.98
C THR A 194 -10.31 47.64 0.89
N CYS A 195 -9.60 47.36 -0.20
CA CYS A 195 -8.23 47.84 -0.40
C CYS A 195 -8.17 49.37 -0.42
N ARG A 196 -9.09 50.02 -1.15
CA ARG A 196 -9.15 51.49 -1.25
C ARG A 196 -9.48 52.16 0.08
N GLU A 197 -10.44 51.60 0.81
CA GLU A 197 -10.82 52.07 2.15
C GLU A 197 -9.62 52.08 3.10
N LEU A 198 -8.79 51.03 3.06
CA LEU A 198 -7.63 50.87 3.93
C LEU A 198 -6.33 51.49 3.36
N GLY A 199 -6.38 52.12 2.19
CA GLY A 199 -5.21 52.69 1.52
C GLY A 199 -4.16 51.64 1.11
N ILE A 200 -4.60 50.45 0.73
CA ILE A 200 -3.78 49.31 0.29
C ILE A 200 -3.65 49.33 -1.24
N GLY A 201 -2.44 49.16 -1.76
CA GLY A 201 -2.20 49.07 -3.21
C GLY A 201 -2.74 47.77 -3.81
N ILE A 202 -3.07 47.80 -5.09
CA ILE A 202 -3.68 46.65 -5.79
C ILE A 202 -2.72 46.18 -6.87
N VAL A 203 -2.29 44.92 -6.78
CA VAL A 203 -1.39 44.32 -7.77
C VAL A 203 -2.16 43.32 -8.62
N ALA A 204 -2.45 43.69 -9.86
CA ALA A 204 -3.24 42.87 -10.77
C ALA A 204 -2.34 41.85 -11.50
N TYR A 205 -2.53 40.55 -11.20
CA TYR A 205 -1.88 39.48 -11.96
C TYR A 205 -2.78 38.95 -13.08
N SER A 206 -2.15 38.36 -14.11
CA SER A 206 -2.83 37.94 -15.35
C SER A 206 -3.73 39.03 -15.98
N PRO A 207 -3.29 40.30 -16.07
CA PRO A 207 -4.12 41.41 -16.56
C PRO A 207 -4.59 41.24 -18.02
N LEU A 208 -3.93 40.34 -18.78
CA LEU A 208 -4.25 40.00 -20.17
C LEU A 208 -5.08 38.70 -20.30
N GLY A 209 -5.74 38.25 -19.23
CA GLY A 209 -6.51 37.00 -19.24
C GLY A 209 -5.64 35.78 -19.58
N ARG A 210 -4.41 35.72 -19.03
CA ARG A 210 -3.41 34.66 -19.30
C ARG A 210 -3.03 34.50 -20.78
N GLY A 211 -3.12 35.58 -21.54
CA GLY A 211 -2.82 35.64 -22.97
C GLY A 211 -4.05 35.69 -23.87
N PHE A 212 -5.25 35.42 -23.33
CA PHE A 212 -6.49 35.44 -24.10
C PHE A 212 -6.74 36.82 -24.73
N LEU A 213 -6.56 37.91 -23.98
CA LEU A 213 -6.75 39.27 -24.49
C LEU A 213 -5.62 39.75 -25.43
N SER A 214 -4.64 38.88 -25.74
CA SER A 214 -3.58 39.16 -26.72
C SER A 214 -3.79 38.41 -28.03
N SER A 215 -4.32 37.18 -27.99
CA SER A 215 -4.37 36.28 -29.15
C SER A 215 -5.73 35.63 -29.39
N GLY A 216 -6.73 35.87 -28.54
CA GLY A 216 -8.05 35.26 -28.65
C GLY A 216 -8.01 33.73 -28.56
N SER A 217 -8.92 33.06 -29.26
CA SER A 217 -9.01 31.60 -29.31
C SER A 217 -7.76 30.93 -29.91
N LYS A 218 -7.03 31.62 -30.79
CA LYS A 218 -5.77 31.12 -31.41
C LYS A 218 -4.65 30.86 -30.39
N LEU A 219 -4.80 31.36 -29.15
CA LEU A 219 -3.84 31.07 -28.09
C LEU A 219 -3.69 29.56 -27.89
N ILE A 220 -4.81 28.82 -27.85
CA ILE A 220 -4.84 27.40 -27.47
C ILE A 220 -4.17 26.51 -28.51
N GLU A 221 -4.29 26.85 -29.79
CA GLU A 221 -3.63 26.15 -30.89
C GLU A 221 -2.10 26.13 -30.75
N ASN A 222 -1.54 27.12 -30.06
CA ASN A 222 -0.09 27.34 -29.95
C ASN A 222 0.49 26.98 -28.57
N LEU A 223 -0.32 26.43 -27.66
CA LEU A 223 0.15 26.05 -26.32
C LEU A 223 0.87 24.69 -26.36
N PRO A 224 2.06 24.57 -25.75
CA PRO A 224 2.78 23.30 -25.68
C PRO A 224 2.01 22.24 -24.86
N GLU A 225 2.38 20.97 -25.05
CA GLU A 225 1.95 19.89 -24.16
C GLU A 225 2.46 20.17 -22.73
N GLY A 226 1.59 20.02 -21.72
CA GLY A 226 1.90 20.35 -20.33
C GLY A 226 1.67 21.82 -19.91
N ASP A 227 1.20 22.71 -20.79
CA ASP A 227 0.81 24.07 -20.38
C ASP A 227 -0.43 24.05 -19.46
N TYR A 228 -0.31 24.65 -18.28
CA TYR A 228 -1.36 24.63 -17.26
C TYR A 228 -2.70 25.20 -17.75
N ARG A 229 -2.69 26.14 -18.70
CA ARG A 229 -3.91 26.77 -19.22
C ARG A 229 -4.84 25.78 -19.92
N LYS A 230 -4.32 24.67 -20.47
CA LYS A 230 -5.15 23.61 -21.10
C LYS A 230 -6.12 22.95 -20.11
N ASN A 231 -5.81 23.00 -18.81
CA ASN A 231 -6.63 22.40 -17.75
C ASN A 231 -7.54 23.42 -17.05
N MET A 232 -7.58 24.68 -17.49
CA MET A 232 -8.36 25.73 -16.85
C MET A 232 -9.78 25.80 -17.44
N PRO A 233 -10.83 26.01 -16.63
CA PRO A 233 -12.22 25.98 -17.10
C PRO A 233 -12.52 26.94 -18.25
N ARG A 234 -12.02 28.19 -18.18
CA ARG A 234 -12.20 29.22 -19.22
C ARG A 234 -11.59 28.90 -20.58
N PHE A 235 -10.66 27.95 -20.63
CA PHE A 235 -9.98 27.52 -21.85
C PHE A 235 -10.51 26.19 -22.39
N GLN A 236 -11.53 25.59 -21.73
CA GLN A 236 -12.22 24.42 -22.26
C GLN A 236 -13.01 24.79 -23.53
N PRO A 237 -13.17 23.88 -24.51
CA PRO A 237 -13.68 24.21 -25.84
C PRO A 237 -14.98 25.02 -25.85
N GLU A 238 -15.99 24.61 -25.06
CA GLU A 238 -17.29 25.28 -25.00
C GLU A 238 -17.18 26.70 -24.42
N ASN A 239 -16.43 26.85 -23.32
CA ASN A 239 -16.22 28.13 -22.68
C ASN A 239 -15.41 29.06 -23.57
N LEU A 240 -14.36 28.55 -24.22
CA LEU A 240 -13.50 29.32 -25.11
C LEU A 240 -14.27 29.86 -26.31
N GLU A 241 -15.17 29.05 -26.89
CA GLU A 241 -16.00 29.46 -28.01
C GLU A 241 -16.97 30.59 -27.61
N ALA A 242 -17.67 30.45 -26.47
CA ALA A 242 -18.54 31.50 -25.96
C ALA A 242 -17.77 32.81 -25.69
N ASN A 243 -16.58 32.67 -25.13
CA ASN A 243 -15.69 33.76 -24.76
C ASN A 243 -15.06 34.48 -25.96
N LYS A 244 -14.91 33.83 -27.12
CA LYS A 244 -14.26 34.38 -28.32
C LYS A 244 -14.80 35.74 -28.74
N THR A 245 -16.12 35.92 -28.62
CA THR A 245 -16.84 37.17 -28.97
C THR A 245 -16.32 38.39 -28.19
N ILE A 246 -15.87 38.19 -26.95
CA ILE A 246 -15.32 39.27 -26.12
C ILE A 246 -13.98 39.74 -26.68
N PHE A 247 -13.10 38.81 -27.09
CA PHE A 247 -11.83 39.18 -27.73
C PHE A 247 -12.05 39.93 -29.04
N GLU A 248 -13.01 39.48 -29.86
CA GLU A 248 -13.33 40.12 -31.14
C GLU A 248 -13.74 41.59 -30.94
N ARG A 249 -14.62 41.87 -29.96
CA ARG A 249 -15.05 43.24 -29.64
C ARG A 249 -13.91 44.10 -29.09
N VAL A 250 -13.08 43.56 -28.19
CA VAL A 250 -11.88 44.24 -27.69
C VAL A 250 -10.91 44.55 -28.83
N ASN A 251 -10.74 43.62 -29.77
CA ASN A 251 -9.86 43.79 -30.91
C ASN A 251 -10.35 44.86 -31.89
N GLU A 252 -11.66 44.92 -32.17
CA GLU A 252 -12.26 45.98 -32.97
C GLU A 252 -12.06 47.36 -32.36
N MET A 253 -12.26 47.48 -31.05
CA MET A 253 -12.06 48.76 -30.35
C MET A 253 -10.58 49.15 -30.29
N ALA A 254 -9.68 48.18 -30.11
CA ALA A 254 -8.24 48.42 -30.13
C ALA A 254 -7.79 48.95 -31.49
N ALA A 255 -8.30 48.37 -32.58
CA ALA A 255 -8.05 48.84 -33.94
C ALA A 255 -8.54 50.28 -34.15
N LYS A 256 -9.76 50.61 -33.71
CA LYS A 256 -10.30 51.99 -33.76
C LYS A 256 -9.44 52.99 -32.96
N LYS A 257 -8.90 52.56 -31.82
CA LYS A 257 -8.05 53.37 -30.94
C LYS A 257 -6.60 53.48 -31.43
N GLY A 258 -6.19 52.67 -32.42
CA GLY A 258 -4.82 52.63 -32.93
C GLY A 258 -3.84 51.94 -31.99
N CYS A 259 -4.30 50.93 -31.23
CA CYS A 259 -3.46 50.13 -30.34
C CYS A 259 -3.78 48.63 -30.51
N THR A 260 -3.00 47.78 -29.84
CA THR A 260 -3.22 46.33 -29.86
C THR A 260 -4.24 45.92 -28.78
N PRO A 261 -4.91 44.75 -28.92
CA PRO A 261 -5.87 44.27 -27.92
C PRO A 261 -5.26 44.15 -26.51
N SER A 262 -4.01 43.69 -26.44
CA SER A 262 -3.27 43.59 -25.18
C SER A 262 -2.97 44.96 -24.56
N GLN A 263 -2.59 45.95 -25.37
CA GLN A 263 -2.42 47.33 -24.90
C GLN A 263 -3.73 47.91 -24.40
N LEU A 264 -4.84 47.68 -25.11
CA LEU A 264 -6.14 48.20 -24.69
C LEU A 264 -6.59 47.59 -23.36
N ALA A 265 -6.50 46.26 -23.23
CA ALA A 265 -6.83 45.54 -22.01
C ALA A 265 -5.97 45.96 -20.81
N LEU A 266 -4.66 46.15 -21.03
CA LEU A 266 -3.75 46.58 -19.98
C LEU A 266 -3.94 48.07 -19.62
N ALA A 267 -4.23 48.92 -20.60
CA ALA A 267 -4.59 50.30 -20.37
C ALA A 267 -5.88 50.42 -19.54
N TRP A 268 -6.86 49.55 -19.76
CA TRP A 268 -8.05 49.47 -18.91
C TRP A 268 -7.68 49.21 -17.45
N VAL A 269 -6.78 48.26 -17.18
CA VAL A 269 -6.32 47.99 -15.79
C VAL A 269 -5.61 49.21 -15.20
N HIS A 270 -4.76 49.90 -15.97
CA HIS A 270 -4.11 51.15 -15.53
C HIS A 270 -5.11 52.28 -15.23
N HIS A 271 -6.24 52.35 -15.93
CA HIS A 271 -7.27 53.37 -15.71
C HIS A 271 -8.19 53.06 -14.53
N GLN A 272 -8.10 51.86 -13.93
CA GLN A 272 -8.90 51.53 -12.75
C GLN A 272 -8.53 52.39 -11.54
N GLY A 273 -7.30 52.88 -11.45
CA GLY A 273 -6.90 53.82 -10.41
C GLY A 273 -5.39 54.00 -10.29
N ASN A 274 -4.96 55.07 -9.61
CA ASN A 274 -3.54 55.36 -9.36
C ASN A 274 -2.94 54.46 -8.27
N ASP A 275 -3.74 53.60 -7.66
CA ASP A 275 -3.42 52.58 -6.65
C ASP A 275 -3.18 51.19 -7.28
N VAL A 276 -3.32 51.06 -8.60
CA VAL A 276 -3.25 49.78 -9.34
C VAL A 276 -1.93 49.63 -10.08
N CYS A 277 -1.18 48.56 -9.79
CA CYS A 277 0.05 48.20 -10.49
C CYS A 277 -0.08 46.81 -11.13
N PRO A 278 -0.38 46.69 -12.44
CA PRO A 278 -0.41 45.40 -13.11
C PRO A 278 1.00 44.83 -13.31
N ILE A 279 1.12 43.49 -13.26
CA ILE A 279 2.37 42.74 -13.41
C ILE A 279 2.30 41.74 -14.59
N PRO A 280 2.10 42.19 -15.84
CA PRO A 280 2.04 41.29 -16.98
C PRO A 280 3.38 40.55 -17.16
N GLY A 281 3.34 39.22 -17.16
CA GLY A 281 4.50 38.37 -17.44
C GLY A 281 4.71 38.14 -18.93
N THR A 282 5.98 37.98 -19.34
CA THR A 282 6.37 37.63 -20.71
C THR A 282 7.74 36.98 -20.72
N THR A 283 8.05 36.23 -21.79
CA THR A 283 9.37 35.67 -22.06
C THR A 283 10.01 36.26 -23.33
N LYS A 284 9.43 37.35 -23.86
CA LYS A 284 9.85 37.99 -25.11
C LYS A 284 9.93 39.51 -24.93
N VAL A 285 10.99 40.11 -25.47
CA VAL A 285 11.24 41.56 -25.41
C VAL A 285 10.19 42.34 -26.20
N GLU A 286 9.69 41.79 -27.31
CA GLU A 286 8.67 42.43 -28.15
C GLU A 286 7.35 42.59 -27.38
N ASN A 287 6.91 41.51 -26.73
CA ASN A 287 5.73 41.52 -25.87
C ASN A 287 5.91 42.45 -24.67
N PHE A 288 7.11 42.51 -24.09
CA PHE A 288 7.42 43.46 -23.01
C PHE A 288 7.25 44.91 -23.49
N ASN A 289 7.85 45.26 -24.63
CA ASN A 289 7.74 46.61 -25.20
C ASN A 289 6.29 46.96 -25.54
N GLN A 290 5.51 46.00 -26.03
CA GLN A 290 4.08 46.16 -26.29
C GLN A 290 3.30 46.43 -25.00
N ASN A 291 3.58 45.69 -23.92
CA ASN A 291 2.95 45.91 -22.62
C ASN A 291 3.27 47.31 -22.07
N ILE A 292 4.52 47.77 -22.16
CA ILE A 292 4.91 49.10 -21.67
C ILE A 292 4.25 50.23 -22.47
N ALA A 293 4.04 50.03 -23.78
CA ALA A 293 3.34 51.00 -24.60
C ALA A 293 1.85 51.19 -24.22
N ALA A 294 1.26 50.30 -23.42
CA ALA A 294 -0.09 50.47 -22.88
C ALA A 294 -0.23 51.72 -22.00
N LEU A 295 0.84 52.17 -21.34
CA LEU A 295 0.84 53.38 -20.49
C LEU A 295 0.53 54.67 -21.26
N SER A 296 0.76 54.67 -22.58
CA SER A 296 0.46 55.80 -23.47
C SER A 296 -0.98 55.81 -23.98
N VAL A 297 -1.73 54.72 -23.83
CA VAL A 297 -3.14 54.63 -24.25
C VAL A 297 -4.00 55.35 -23.23
N LYS A 298 -4.87 56.27 -23.67
CA LYS A 298 -5.79 57.02 -22.81
C LYS A 298 -7.23 56.59 -23.08
N LEU A 299 -7.95 56.20 -22.03
CA LEU A 299 -9.34 55.79 -22.10
C LEU A 299 -10.25 56.85 -21.51
N THR A 300 -11.24 57.27 -22.28
CA THR A 300 -12.32 58.14 -21.80
C THR A 300 -13.30 57.33 -20.92
N PRO A 301 -14.10 57.98 -20.05
CA PRO A 301 -15.11 57.28 -19.26
C PRO A 301 -16.11 56.47 -20.11
N GLN A 302 -16.45 56.97 -21.30
CA GLN A 302 -17.30 56.27 -22.26
C GLN A 302 -16.63 55.00 -22.79
N GLU A 303 -15.35 55.07 -23.15
CA GLU A 303 -14.59 53.91 -23.63
C GLU A 303 -14.37 52.87 -22.51
N MET A 304 -14.18 53.31 -21.27
CA MET A 304 -14.13 52.41 -20.11
C MET A 304 -15.45 51.65 -19.96
N THR A 305 -16.58 52.36 -20.00
CA THR A 305 -17.93 51.76 -19.92
C THR A 305 -18.19 50.80 -21.10
N GLU A 306 -17.77 51.19 -22.30
CA GLU A 306 -17.89 50.35 -23.50
C GLU A 306 -17.09 49.06 -23.35
N LEU A 307 -15.82 49.13 -22.96
CA LEU A 307 -14.98 47.94 -22.70
C LEU A 307 -15.60 47.02 -21.67
N GLU A 308 -16.05 47.58 -20.56
CA GLU A 308 -16.67 46.82 -19.46
C GLU A 308 -17.94 46.10 -19.89
N SER A 309 -18.71 46.67 -20.83
CA SER A 309 -19.89 46.01 -21.41
C SER A 309 -19.55 44.79 -22.27
N PHE A 310 -18.31 44.67 -22.75
CA PHE A 310 -17.88 43.52 -23.57
C PHE A 310 -17.68 42.28 -22.71
N ALA A 311 -17.26 42.47 -21.46
CA ALA A 311 -16.95 41.41 -20.51
C ALA A 311 -17.73 41.60 -19.21
N ALA A 312 -19.05 41.81 -19.34
CA ALA A 312 -19.95 41.77 -18.20
C ALA A 312 -19.82 40.41 -17.47
N THR A 313 -20.04 40.40 -16.16
CA THR A 313 -19.73 39.24 -15.30
C THR A 313 -20.42 37.94 -15.73
N ASP A 314 -21.60 38.03 -16.35
CA ASP A 314 -22.38 36.91 -16.89
C ASP A 314 -21.96 36.48 -18.32
N ALA A 315 -21.23 37.34 -19.04
CA ALA A 315 -20.74 37.10 -20.38
C ALA A 315 -19.51 36.17 -20.40
N VAL A 316 -18.64 36.23 -19.40
CA VAL A 316 -17.46 35.36 -19.32
C VAL A 316 -17.85 33.96 -18.85
N LYS A 317 -17.63 32.94 -19.70
CA LYS A 317 -17.95 31.55 -19.39
C LYS A 317 -16.77 30.78 -18.81
N GLY A 318 -17.05 29.96 -17.79
CA GLY A 318 -16.09 29.16 -17.04
C GLY A 318 -15.44 29.89 -15.86
N ASP A 319 -15.14 29.14 -14.80
CA ASP A 319 -14.46 29.65 -13.60
C ASP A 319 -12.99 30.00 -13.83
N ARG A 320 -12.45 30.89 -12.98
CA ARG A 320 -11.02 31.27 -13.00
C ARG A 320 -10.10 30.07 -12.75
N TYR A 321 -10.52 29.11 -11.94
CA TYR A 321 -9.75 27.92 -11.55
C TYR A 321 -10.67 26.70 -11.41
N PRO A 322 -10.14 25.47 -11.50
CA PRO A 322 -10.89 24.27 -11.09
C PRO A 322 -11.25 24.32 -9.59
N GLU A 323 -12.26 23.56 -9.16
CA GLU A 323 -12.85 23.65 -7.81
C GLU A 323 -11.87 23.41 -6.65
N ASN A 324 -10.74 22.75 -6.91
CA ASN A 324 -9.73 22.37 -5.93
C ASN A 324 -8.71 23.48 -5.59
N ILE A 325 -8.77 24.66 -6.23
CA ILE A 325 -7.87 25.78 -5.93
C ILE A 325 -8.60 26.88 -5.18
N THR A 326 -8.12 27.19 -3.97
CA THR A 326 -8.68 28.21 -3.09
C THR A 326 -8.40 29.62 -3.58
N THR A 327 -9.43 30.40 -3.91
CA THR A 327 -9.36 31.84 -4.25
C THR A 327 -9.79 32.70 -3.06
N TRP A 328 -9.78 34.03 -3.23
CA TRP A 328 -10.25 34.98 -2.21
C TRP A 328 -11.66 34.65 -1.65
N LYS A 329 -12.55 34.04 -2.46
CA LYS A 329 -13.92 33.66 -2.06
C LYS A 329 -13.96 32.67 -0.90
N LYS A 330 -12.94 31.82 -0.77
CA LYS A 330 -12.82 30.77 0.26
C LYS A 330 -11.66 31.03 1.23
N ALA A 331 -11.14 32.26 1.28
CA ALA A 331 -9.92 32.64 2.00
C ALA A 331 -10.18 33.35 3.35
N ASN A 332 -11.27 33.00 4.04
CA ASN A 332 -11.51 33.45 5.42
C ASN A 332 -10.65 32.65 6.39
N THR A 333 -10.06 33.32 7.38
CA THR A 333 -9.30 32.67 8.45
C THR A 333 -10.11 32.59 9.75
N PRO A 334 -9.83 31.64 10.65
CA PRO A 334 -10.50 31.55 11.95
C PRO A 334 -10.24 32.82 12.78
N PRO A 335 -11.18 33.28 13.63
CA PRO A 335 -10.97 34.47 14.46
C PRO A 335 -9.83 34.28 15.46
N LEU A 336 -9.13 35.37 15.82
CA LEU A 336 -8.04 35.30 16.81
C LEU A 336 -8.51 34.75 18.18
N SER A 337 -9.77 34.92 18.56
CA SER A 337 -10.30 34.37 19.81
C SER A 337 -10.40 32.84 19.83
N SER A 338 -10.53 32.19 18.66
CA SER A 338 -10.45 30.73 18.55
C SER A 338 -9.00 30.23 18.52
N TRP A 339 -8.04 31.15 18.42
CA TRP A 339 -6.62 30.87 18.58
C TRP A 339 -6.29 30.71 20.05
N LYS A 340 -6.03 29.47 20.47
CA LYS A 340 -5.32 29.24 21.71
C LYS A 340 -3.84 29.35 21.37
N PRO A 341 -3.07 30.28 21.96
CA PRO A 341 -1.62 30.29 21.81
C PRO A 341 -1.06 29.02 22.46
N GLY A 342 -1.08 27.92 21.70
CA GLY A 342 -0.33 26.73 22.00
C GLY A 342 1.10 27.02 21.60
N ILE A 343 1.96 27.22 22.61
CA ILE A 343 3.42 27.17 22.58
C ILE A 343 3.96 26.99 21.15
N GLN A 344 4.12 28.11 20.44
CA GLN A 344 4.89 28.18 19.21
C GLN A 344 6.35 28.03 19.62
N ILE A 345 6.88 26.82 19.51
CA ILE A 345 8.33 26.59 19.55
C ILE A 345 8.86 27.07 18.20
N ASP A 346 9.31 28.33 18.17
CA ASP A 346 10.00 28.89 17.01
C ASP A 346 11.46 28.44 17.04
N ARG A 347 11.86 27.75 15.98
CA ARG A 347 13.04 26.88 15.92
C ARG A 347 14.31 27.58 15.44
N HIS A 348 14.32 28.90 15.25
CA HIS A 348 15.43 29.58 14.54
C HIS A 348 16.01 30.86 15.16
N ILE A 349 15.66 31.24 16.39
CA ILE A 349 16.40 32.27 17.15
C ILE A 349 17.18 31.60 18.28
N LEU A 350 18.29 30.94 17.92
CA LEU A 350 19.32 30.51 18.88
C LEU A 350 20.68 30.41 18.21
N HIS A 351 21.02 31.37 17.33
CA HIS A 351 22.37 31.39 16.77
C HIS A 351 23.19 32.67 16.88
N HIS A 352 22.66 33.87 17.22
CA HIS A 352 23.59 35.02 17.36
C HIS A 352 23.30 36.12 18.39
N SER A 353 22.53 35.87 19.45
CA SER A 353 22.64 36.69 20.67
C SER A 353 22.39 35.87 21.93
N LEU A 354 23.25 34.87 22.12
CA LEU A 354 23.77 34.55 23.44
C LEU A 354 24.80 35.62 23.77
N GLU A 355 24.35 36.80 24.17
CA GLU A 355 25.11 37.67 25.06
C GLU A 355 24.12 38.65 25.68
N ALA A 356 23.84 38.42 26.96
CA ALA A 356 22.90 39.11 27.84
C ALA A 356 21.41 38.72 27.65
N GLN A 357 20.72 38.02 28.56
CA GLN A 357 20.97 37.70 29.96
C GLN A 357 20.04 36.53 30.36
N HIS A 358 20.59 35.66 31.21
CA HIS A 358 19.95 34.54 31.91
C HIS A 358 18.57 34.85 32.50
N HIS A 359 17.59 33.96 32.28
CA HIS A 359 16.83 33.29 33.35
C HIS A 359 16.38 31.89 32.87
N THR A 360 16.87 30.87 33.58
CA THR A 360 16.91 29.44 33.27
C THR A 360 15.62 28.69 33.63
N THR A 361 14.95 28.06 32.65
CA THR A 361 14.20 26.81 32.87
C THR A 361 15.03 25.67 32.30
N ALA A 362 15.61 24.85 33.17
CA ALA A 362 16.42 23.70 32.78
C ALA A 362 15.59 22.70 31.96
N MET A 363 16.13 22.21 30.83
CA MET A 363 15.56 21.05 30.14
C MET A 363 15.45 19.87 31.12
N ALA A 364 14.35 19.12 31.04
CA ALA A 364 14.15 17.92 31.85
C ALA A 364 15.34 16.98 31.67
N LYS A 365 16.03 16.63 32.76
CA LYS A 365 17.14 15.69 32.71
C LYS A 365 16.59 14.31 32.37
N VAL A 366 17.00 13.75 31.23
CA VAL A 366 16.66 12.37 30.87
C VAL A 366 17.40 11.45 31.84
N GLY A 367 16.65 10.76 32.70
CA GLY A 367 17.19 9.78 33.62
C GLY A 367 17.65 8.51 32.91
N ARG A 368 18.52 7.75 33.58
CA ARG A 368 18.87 6.39 33.19
C ARG A 368 18.01 5.41 33.98
N MET A 369 17.62 4.31 33.35
CA MET A 369 16.88 3.22 33.99
C MET A 369 17.46 1.87 33.58
N LYS A 370 17.31 0.87 34.46
CA LYS A 370 17.60 -0.52 34.11
C LYS A 370 16.45 -1.07 33.28
N LEU A 371 16.75 -1.65 32.14
CA LEU A 371 15.78 -2.35 31.31
C LEU A 371 15.99 -3.86 31.48
N GLY A 372 15.11 -4.49 32.25
CA GLY A 372 15.26 -5.87 32.67
C GLY A 372 16.33 -6.08 33.75
N SER A 373 16.52 -7.33 34.14
CA SER A 373 17.39 -7.74 35.25
C SER A 373 18.85 -8.02 34.86
N GLN A 374 19.17 -8.00 33.57
CA GLN A 374 20.47 -8.47 33.05
C GLN A 374 21.58 -7.42 33.02
N GLY A 375 21.27 -6.18 33.40
CA GLY A 375 22.26 -5.09 33.49
C GLY A 375 22.26 -4.11 32.33
N LEU A 376 21.34 -4.24 31.36
CA LEU A 376 21.12 -3.21 30.36
C LEU A 376 20.59 -1.94 31.02
N GLU A 377 21.30 -0.82 30.83
CA GLU A 377 20.83 0.50 31.24
C GLU A 377 20.54 1.34 30.01
N VAL A 378 19.40 2.02 30.00
CA VAL A 378 18.91 2.83 28.89
C VAL A 378 18.44 4.19 29.41
N SER A 379 18.23 5.15 28.51
CA SER A 379 17.48 6.36 28.84
C SER A 379 16.02 6.04 29.15
N GLN A 380 15.43 6.69 30.15
CA GLN A 380 14.01 6.52 30.51
C GLN A 380 13.06 6.79 29.34
N GLN A 381 13.47 7.71 28.46
CA GLN A 381 12.81 8.01 27.21
C GLN A 381 13.67 7.42 26.08
N GLY A 382 13.15 6.49 25.29
CA GLY A 382 13.80 6.02 24.08
C GLY A 382 13.27 6.71 22.81
N LEU A 383 13.89 6.41 21.66
CA LEU A 383 13.49 6.93 20.34
C LEU A 383 13.27 5.78 19.35
N GLY A 384 12.05 5.66 18.84
CA GLY A 384 11.74 4.75 17.73
C GLY A 384 12.10 5.37 16.38
N CYS A 385 13.01 4.75 15.64
CA CYS A 385 13.53 5.30 14.38
C CYS A 385 12.71 4.90 13.13
N MET A 386 11.70 4.04 13.28
CA MET A 386 10.85 3.53 12.18
C MET A 386 10.35 4.63 11.24
N GLY A 387 9.75 5.70 11.80
CA GLY A 387 9.13 6.78 11.02
C GLY A 387 10.12 7.65 10.23
N MET A 388 11.42 7.45 10.39
CA MET A 388 12.45 8.12 9.59
C MET A 388 12.51 7.54 8.16
N SER A 389 12.14 6.26 7.99
CA SER A 389 12.28 5.54 6.70
C SER A 389 11.08 4.67 6.30
N ALA A 390 10.13 4.40 7.19
CA ALA A 390 9.10 3.37 6.96
C ALA A 390 7.71 3.71 7.53
N PHE A 391 6.69 3.13 6.89
CA PHE A 391 5.28 3.01 7.31
C PHE A 391 4.46 4.29 7.52
N TYR A 392 5.07 5.43 7.86
CA TYR A 392 4.42 6.72 8.08
C TYR A 392 4.74 7.74 6.97
N GLY A 393 4.48 7.32 5.74
CA GLY A 393 4.75 8.10 4.53
C GLY A 393 6.17 7.94 4.01
N PRO A 394 6.60 8.80 3.05
CA PRO A 394 7.89 8.66 2.39
C PRO A 394 9.07 8.88 3.37
N PRO A 395 10.22 8.21 3.15
CA PRO A 395 11.44 8.43 3.92
C PRO A 395 11.80 9.92 4.00
N LYS A 396 12.28 10.36 5.16
CA LYS A 396 12.71 11.75 5.35
C LYS A 396 14.17 11.93 4.91
N PRO A 397 14.59 13.17 4.58
CA PRO A 397 15.96 13.43 4.16
C PRO A 397 16.98 12.89 5.17
N GLU A 398 17.92 12.07 4.70
CA GLU A 398 18.92 11.42 5.53
C GLU A 398 19.72 12.39 6.43
N PRO A 399 20.22 13.55 5.95
CA PRO A 399 20.96 14.48 6.80
C PRO A 399 20.15 15.02 8.00
N ASP A 400 18.84 15.22 7.82
CA ASP A 400 17.97 15.72 8.89
C ASP A 400 17.76 14.65 9.96
N MET A 401 17.63 13.38 9.55
CA MET A 401 17.41 12.27 10.47
C MET A 401 18.70 11.93 11.25
N ILE A 402 19.86 12.02 10.61
CA ILE A 402 21.16 11.93 11.30
C ILE A 402 21.26 13.04 12.36
N SER A 403 20.93 14.28 11.99
CA SER A 403 20.96 15.42 12.91
C SER A 403 20.02 15.24 14.10
N LEU A 404 18.84 14.66 13.87
CA LEU A 404 17.88 14.33 14.93
C LEU A 404 18.41 13.23 15.87
N ILE A 405 19.05 12.18 15.34
CA ILE A 405 19.67 11.13 16.16
C ILE A 405 20.79 11.70 17.02
N HIS A 406 21.65 12.55 16.45
CA HIS A 406 22.71 13.23 17.19
C HIS A 406 22.15 14.11 18.30
N TYR A 407 21.10 14.87 18.00
CA TYR A 407 20.43 15.71 18.98
C TYR A 407 19.78 14.88 20.11
N ALA A 408 19.19 13.73 19.78
CA ALA A 408 18.65 12.80 20.78
C ALA A 408 19.72 12.31 21.75
N ALA A 409 20.85 11.82 21.22
CA ALA A 409 21.98 11.37 22.02
C ALA A 409 22.56 12.50 22.91
N GLN A 410 22.70 13.71 22.35
CA GLN A 410 23.17 14.90 23.08
C GLN A 410 22.20 15.32 24.20
N SER A 411 20.90 15.09 24.00
CA SER A 411 19.85 15.41 24.98
C SER A 411 19.68 14.33 26.05
N GLY A 412 20.48 13.26 26.01
CA GLY A 412 20.44 12.15 26.96
C GLY A 412 19.46 11.03 26.60
N VAL A 413 18.86 11.06 25.40
CA VAL A 413 18.11 9.92 24.84
C VAL A 413 19.11 8.99 24.16
N THR A 414 19.44 7.91 24.86
CA THR A 414 20.50 6.97 24.46
C THR A 414 19.94 5.67 23.90
N PHE A 415 18.67 5.35 24.13
CA PHE A 415 18.07 4.13 23.61
C PHE A 415 17.41 4.35 22.25
N LEU A 416 18.00 3.78 21.21
CA LEU A 416 17.57 3.93 19.82
C LEU A 416 17.03 2.59 19.30
N ASP A 417 15.81 2.58 18.76
CA ASP A 417 15.13 1.38 18.26
C ASP A 417 14.93 1.42 16.74
N THR A 418 15.42 0.41 16.03
CA THR A 418 15.25 0.20 14.58
C THR A 418 14.88 -1.26 14.26
N SER A 419 14.87 -1.67 12.99
CA SER A 419 14.68 -3.05 12.53
C SER A 419 15.15 -3.22 11.09
N ASP A 420 15.61 -4.43 10.74
CA ASP A 420 15.94 -4.84 9.38
C ASP A 420 14.83 -4.58 8.34
N VAL A 421 13.55 -4.66 8.73
CA VAL A 421 12.39 -4.48 7.86
C VAL A 421 12.01 -3.01 7.61
N TYR A 422 12.58 -2.06 8.36
CA TYR A 422 12.21 -0.65 8.23
C TYR A 422 12.82 -0.04 6.95
N GLY A 423 11.94 0.30 6.01
CA GLY A 423 12.30 0.96 4.75
C GLY A 423 12.87 0.01 3.69
N PRO A 424 12.60 -1.29 3.82
CA PRO A 424 13.54 -2.37 4.13
C PRO A 424 15.03 -2.01 4.12
N HIS A 425 15.75 -2.42 5.17
CA HIS A 425 17.21 -2.27 5.35
C HIS A 425 17.75 -0.83 5.40
N THR A 426 17.03 0.15 4.86
CA THR A 426 17.48 1.54 4.75
C THR A 426 17.52 2.27 6.09
N ASN A 427 16.66 1.93 7.06
CA ASN A 427 16.69 2.56 8.38
C ASN A 427 17.94 2.15 9.18
N GLU A 428 18.35 0.88 9.11
CA GLU A 428 19.60 0.43 9.73
C GLU A 428 20.83 1.09 9.08
N ILE A 429 20.85 1.25 7.75
CA ILE A 429 21.92 1.98 7.06
C ILE A 429 21.98 3.45 7.51
N LEU A 430 20.82 4.10 7.66
CA LEU A 430 20.72 5.46 8.18
C LEU A 430 21.30 5.56 9.60
N LEU A 431 20.94 4.63 10.49
CA LEU A 431 21.48 4.61 11.85
C LEU A 431 22.99 4.31 11.85
N GLY A 432 23.46 3.38 11.03
CA GLY A 432 24.89 3.09 10.91
C GLY A 432 25.70 4.32 10.52
N LYS A 433 25.18 5.15 9.61
CA LYS A 433 25.78 6.46 9.28
C LYS A 433 25.73 7.44 10.46
N ALA A 434 24.60 7.50 11.18
CA ALA A 434 24.44 8.39 12.33
C ALA A 434 25.33 8.01 13.53
N LEU A 435 25.67 6.74 13.69
CA LEU A 435 26.45 6.21 14.82
C LEU A 435 27.96 6.48 14.69
N LYS A 436 28.43 6.91 13.51
CA LYS A 436 29.83 7.28 13.28
C LYS A 436 30.22 8.52 14.10
N GLY A 437 31.54 8.73 14.26
CA GLY A 437 32.07 9.93 14.92
C GLY A 437 31.89 9.93 16.45
N GLY A 438 31.89 8.75 17.09
CA GLY A 438 31.86 8.64 18.55
C GLY A 438 30.45 8.67 19.17
N VAL A 439 29.40 8.47 18.36
CA VAL A 439 28.00 8.41 18.83
C VAL A 439 27.64 7.00 19.29
N ARG A 440 28.19 5.96 18.64
CA ARG A 440 27.94 4.55 18.97
C ARG A 440 28.18 4.22 20.44
N GLU A 441 29.22 4.76 21.04
CA GLU A 441 29.62 4.51 22.43
C GLU A 441 28.73 5.22 23.46
N LYS A 442 27.85 6.11 22.99
CA LYS A 442 26.95 6.93 23.83
C LYS A 442 25.50 6.45 23.81
N VAL A 443 25.19 5.41 23.03
CA VAL A 443 23.83 4.93 22.81
C VAL A 443 23.73 3.43 22.98
N GLU A 444 22.58 2.98 23.47
CA GLU A 444 22.17 1.58 23.45
C GLU A 444 21.29 1.36 22.22
N LEU A 445 21.79 0.52 21.30
CA LEU A 445 21.13 0.28 20.03
C LEU A 445 20.29 -1.01 20.09
N ALA A 446 19.01 -0.86 19.81
CA ALA A 446 18.07 -1.94 19.57
C ALA A 446 17.79 -2.13 18.07
N THR A 447 17.92 -3.35 17.58
CA THR A 447 17.38 -3.73 16.26
C THR A 447 16.69 -5.10 16.33
N LYS A 448 16.06 -5.52 15.24
CA LYS A 448 15.17 -6.69 15.23
C LYS A 448 15.31 -7.48 13.94
N PHE A 449 14.93 -8.75 14.03
CA PHE A 449 14.77 -9.67 12.91
C PHE A 449 13.44 -10.40 12.98
N GLY A 450 13.14 -11.15 11.93
CA GLY A 450 12.08 -12.15 11.94
C GLY A 450 10.93 -11.82 11.02
N ILE A 451 10.93 -10.64 10.39
CA ILE A 451 10.02 -10.31 9.28
C ILE A 451 10.84 -10.33 7.99
N SER A 452 10.69 -11.38 7.20
CA SER A 452 11.34 -11.54 5.90
C SER A 452 10.44 -11.02 4.79
N MET A 453 10.99 -10.23 3.86
CA MET A 453 10.33 -9.85 2.62
C MET A 453 11.00 -10.57 1.45
N SER A 454 10.26 -11.39 0.71
CA SER A 454 10.77 -12.04 -0.52
C SER A 454 10.35 -11.27 -1.78
N ASP A 455 11.02 -11.53 -2.92
CA ASP A 455 10.68 -10.94 -4.22
C ASP A 455 9.18 -11.12 -4.52
N GLY A 456 8.47 -10.01 -4.68
CA GLY A 456 7.00 -9.97 -4.85
C GLY A 456 6.18 -9.47 -3.65
N PHE A 457 6.80 -8.85 -2.64
CA PHE A 457 6.15 -8.25 -1.46
C PHE A 457 5.46 -9.24 -0.49
N LYS A 458 5.78 -10.54 -0.54
CA LYS A 458 5.28 -11.51 0.43
C LYS A 458 6.04 -11.36 1.75
N VAL A 459 5.30 -11.14 2.83
CA VAL A 459 5.82 -11.06 4.20
C VAL A 459 5.77 -12.44 4.83
N GLU A 460 6.89 -12.93 5.36
CA GLU A 460 6.98 -14.19 6.10
C GLU A 460 7.62 -13.96 7.47
N ILE A 461 7.11 -14.63 8.51
CA ILE A 461 7.71 -14.57 9.85
C ILE A 461 8.68 -15.75 10.04
N ARG A 462 9.96 -15.47 10.32
CA ARG A 462 11.03 -16.48 10.42
C ARG A 462 11.79 -16.42 11.74
N GLY A 463 11.79 -17.54 12.46
CA GLY A 463 12.50 -17.72 13.73
C GLY A 463 13.49 -18.89 13.71
N ASP A 464 13.73 -19.49 12.56
CA ASP A 464 14.67 -20.61 12.43
C ASP A 464 16.14 -20.16 12.59
N PRO A 465 17.03 -21.00 13.17
CA PRO A 465 18.38 -20.59 13.54
C PRO A 465 19.22 -20.01 12.39
N SER A 466 19.12 -20.56 11.18
CA SER A 466 19.92 -20.07 10.05
C SER A 466 19.50 -18.66 9.65
N TYR A 467 18.19 -18.37 9.67
CA TYR A 467 17.69 -17.02 9.44
C TYR A 467 18.05 -16.05 10.57
N VAL A 468 17.91 -16.45 11.83
CA VAL A 468 18.29 -15.63 13.01
C VAL A 468 19.72 -15.12 12.86
N ARG A 469 20.65 -16.02 12.51
CA ARG A 469 22.06 -15.71 12.30
C ARG A 469 22.27 -14.82 11.08
N ALA A 470 21.72 -15.19 9.92
CA ALA A 470 21.87 -14.41 8.70
C ALA A 470 21.34 -12.97 8.85
N ALA A 471 20.20 -12.80 9.52
CA ALA A 471 19.64 -11.49 9.81
C ALA A 471 20.52 -10.69 10.79
N CYS A 472 21.13 -11.34 11.78
CA CYS A 472 22.03 -10.69 12.74
C CYS A 472 23.27 -10.15 12.03
N GLU A 473 23.94 -10.98 11.23
CA GLU A 473 25.10 -10.58 10.41
C GLU A 473 24.74 -9.47 9.43
N GLY A 474 23.58 -9.58 8.78
CA GLY A 474 23.08 -8.55 7.88
C GLY A 474 22.87 -7.21 8.58
N SER A 475 22.34 -7.23 9.81
CA SER A 475 22.10 -6.04 10.62
C SER A 475 23.40 -5.41 11.09
N LEU A 476 24.35 -6.21 11.61
CA LEU A 476 25.70 -5.77 11.99
C LEU A 476 26.40 -5.06 10.82
N LYS A 477 26.34 -5.65 9.63
CA LYS A 477 26.91 -5.08 8.40
C LYS A 477 26.24 -3.76 7.99
N ARG A 478 24.91 -3.69 8.01
CA ARG A 478 24.18 -2.47 7.61
C ARG A 478 24.37 -1.33 8.59
N LEU A 479 24.43 -1.65 9.88
CA LEU A 479 24.71 -0.71 10.97
C LEU A 479 26.19 -0.33 11.05
N ASP A 480 27.08 -1.09 10.42
CA ASP A 480 28.54 -0.88 10.45
C ASP A 480 29.08 -0.92 11.90
N ILE A 481 28.67 -1.95 12.65
CA ILE A 481 29.04 -2.18 14.06
C ILE A 481 29.39 -3.65 14.32
N ASP A 482 30.20 -3.90 15.34
CA ASP A 482 30.61 -5.26 15.73
C ASP A 482 29.62 -5.94 16.69
N CYS A 483 28.77 -5.16 17.36
CA CYS A 483 27.88 -5.67 18.41
C CYS A 483 26.59 -4.84 18.54
N ILE A 484 25.44 -5.52 18.55
CA ILE A 484 24.11 -4.95 18.85
C ILE A 484 23.86 -5.03 20.36
N ASP A 485 23.37 -3.95 20.99
CA ASP A 485 23.10 -4.01 22.44
C ASP A 485 21.88 -4.87 22.74
N LEU A 486 20.74 -4.63 22.08
CA LEU A 486 19.52 -5.40 22.29
C LEU A 486 18.93 -5.88 20.97
N TYR A 487 18.78 -7.20 20.81
CA TYR A 487 18.32 -7.79 19.56
C TYR A 487 17.00 -8.52 19.76
N TYR A 488 15.96 -8.09 19.04
CA TYR A 488 14.61 -8.61 19.18
C TYR A 488 14.26 -9.63 18.09
N GLN A 489 13.53 -10.67 18.45
CA GLN A 489 12.60 -11.28 17.49
C GLN A 489 11.39 -10.34 17.35
N HIS A 490 11.23 -9.74 16.17
CA HIS A 490 10.26 -8.67 15.86
C HIS A 490 8.81 -9.19 15.85
N ARG A 491 8.60 -10.40 15.35
CA ARG A 491 7.34 -11.15 15.41
C ARG A 491 7.68 -12.62 15.63
N ILE A 492 6.86 -13.29 16.43
CA ILE A 492 7.08 -14.68 16.80
C ILE A 492 6.73 -15.61 15.63
N ASP A 493 7.69 -16.46 15.25
CA ASP A 493 7.44 -17.54 14.28
C ASP A 493 6.72 -18.68 14.99
N THR A 494 5.42 -18.78 14.76
CA THR A 494 4.53 -19.78 15.38
C THR A 494 4.75 -21.19 14.84
N ARG A 495 5.69 -21.41 13.92
CA ARG A 495 6.05 -22.73 13.40
C ARG A 495 7.25 -23.33 14.12
N VAL A 496 8.04 -22.50 14.80
CA VAL A 496 9.28 -22.88 15.47
C VAL A 496 9.08 -22.78 16.99
N PRO A 497 9.34 -23.83 17.78
CA PRO A 497 9.36 -23.73 19.23
C PRO A 497 10.31 -22.61 19.65
N ILE A 498 9.84 -21.72 20.50
CA ILE A 498 10.61 -20.52 20.88
C ILE A 498 12.00 -20.86 21.44
N GLU A 499 12.14 -22.02 22.11
CA GLU A 499 13.41 -22.49 22.65
C GLU A 499 14.48 -22.69 21.58
N VAL A 500 14.10 -23.05 20.36
CA VAL A 500 15.03 -23.22 19.22
C VAL A 500 15.56 -21.85 18.78
N THR A 501 14.68 -20.85 18.63
CA THR A 501 15.06 -19.49 18.28
C THR A 501 15.93 -18.84 19.34
N ILE A 502 15.53 -18.95 20.62
CA ILE A 502 16.32 -18.42 21.75
C ILE A 502 17.65 -19.15 21.90
N GLY A 503 17.70 -20.45 21.61
CA GLY A 503 18.94 -21.21 21.58
C GLY A 503 19.97 -20.63 20.61
N GLU A 504 19.53 -20.13 19.45
CA GLU A 504 20.43 -19.46 18.50
C GLU A 504 20.83 -18.04 18.94
N LEU A 505 19.88 -17.27 19.48
CA LEU A 505 20.19 -15.95 20.05
C LEU A 505 21.17 -16.05 21.22
N LYS A 506 21.05 -17.08 22.04
CA LYS A 506 22.02 -17.37 23.12
C LYS A 506 23.43 -17.56 22.58
N LYS A 507 23.62 -18.26 21.45
CA LYS A 507 24.95 -18.37 20.82
C LYS A 507 25.46 -17.03 20.33
N LEU A 508 24.59 -16.19 19.75
CA LEU A 508 24.98 -14.83 19.33
C LEU A 508 25.39 -13.95 20.52
N VAL A 509 24.80 -14.16 21.71
CA VAL A 509 25.26 -13.55 22.97
C VAL A 509 26.64 -14.07 23.35
N GLU A 510 26.85 -15.38 23.34
CA GLU A 510 28.13 -16.02 23.66
C GLU A 510 29.26 -15.61 22.69
N GLU A 511 28.93 -15.37 21.42
CA GLU A 511 29.84 -14.85 20.38
C GLU A 511 30.12 -13.35 20.50
N GLY A 512 29.40 -12.63 21.37
CA GLY A 512 29.53 -11.18 21.53
C GLY A 512 28.92 -10.35 20.39
N LYS A 513 28.18 -10.96 19.47
CA LYS A 513 27.49 -10.27 18.36
C LYS A 513 26.28 -9.47 18.83
N ILE A 514 25.63 -9.95 19.88
CA ILE A 514 24.56 -9.24 20.57
C ILE A 514 24.82 -9.27 22.08
N LYS A 515 24.36 -8.29 22.86
CA LYS A 515 24.51 -8.33 24.33
C LYS A 515 23.27 -8.86 25.05
N TYR A 516 22.10 -8.45 24.59
CA TYR A 516 20.82 -8.73 25.25
C TYR A 516 19.77 -9.21 24.24
N ILE A 517 18.87 -10.07 24.70
CA ILE A 517 17.78 -10.63 23.90
C ILE A 517 16.45 -9.93 24.24
N GLY A 518 15.71 -9.54 23.22
CA GLY A 518 14.33 -9.05 23.36
C GLY A 518 13.32 -9.87 22.57
N LEU A 519 12.05 -9.73 22.93
CA LEU A 519 10.92 -10.24 22.15
C LEU A 519 9.95 -9.11 21.83
N SER A 520 9.26 -9.18 20.70
CA SER A 520 8.24 -8.21 20.31
C SER A 520 6.93 -8.93 20.03
N GLU A 521 5.83 -8.42 20.60
CA GLU A 521 4.46 -8.95 20.41
C GLU A 521 4.38 -10.47 20.68
N ALA A 522 4.90 -10.91 21.84
CA ALA A 522 4.92 -12.30 22.30
C ALA A 522 3.90 -12.56 23.41
N SER A 523 3.29 -13.75 23.41
CA SER A 523 2.36 -14.22 24.44
C SER A 523 3.07 -14.51 25.75
N ALA A 524 2.34 -14.54 26.87
CA ALA A 524 2.93 -14.85 28.17
C ALA A 524 3.56 -16.26 28.21
N SER A 525 2.93 -17.24 27.55
CA SER A 525 3.45 -18.60 27.42
C SER A 525 4.80 -18.62 26.67
N THR A 526 4.87 -17.96 25.51
CA THR A 526 6.10 -17.82 24.73
C THR A 526 7.19 -17.09 25.51
N ILE A 527 6.85 -15.99 26.22
CA ILE A 527 7.81 -15.24 27.05
C ILE A 527 8.41 -16.12 28.13
N ARG A 528 7.60 -16.88 28.89
CA ARG A 528 8.07 -17.76 29.97
C ARG A 528 9.02 -18.82 29.45
N ARG A 529 8.66 -19.47 28.34
CA ARG A 529 9.47 -20.52 27.71
C ARG A 529 10.78 -19.97 27.14
N ALA A 530 10.74 -18.80 26.51
CA ALA A 530 11.93 -18.11 26.04
C ALA A 530 12.89 -17.78 27.20
N HIS A 531 12.36 -17.18 28.27
CA HIS A 531 13.12 -16.77 29.44
C HIS A 531 13.76 -17.95 30.18
N ALA A 532 13.13 -19.13 30.13
CA ALA A 532 13.71 -20.36 30.68
C ALA A 532 14.97 -20.85 29.93
N VAL A 533 15.15 -20.49 28.65
CA VAL A 533 16.33 -20.87 27.84
C VAL A 533 17.46 -19.85 27.99
N HIS A 534 17.13 -18.57 27.88
CA HIS A 534 18.04 -17.45 28.13
C HIS A 534 17.24 -16.25 28.65
N PRO A 535 17.76 -15.48 29.62
CA PRO A 535 17.04 -14.34 30.16
C PRO A 535 16.63 -13.32 29.08
N ILE A 536 15.32 -13.15 28.90
CA ILE A 536 14.78 -12.08 28.05
C ILE A 536 14.90 -10.76 28.80
N THR A 537 15.56 -9.79 28.18
CA THR A 537 15.85 -8.48 28.77
C THR A 537 14.68 -7.52 28.64
N ALA A 538 14.01 -7.51 27.49
CA ALA A 538 12.86 -6.66 27.25
C ALA A 538 11.79 -7.31 26.37
N VAL A 539 10.52 -6.99 26.63
CA VAL A 539 9.42 -7.23 25.70
C VAL A 539 8.92 -5.91 25.13
N GLN A 540 8.91 -5.80 23.80
CA GLN A 540 8.37 -4.65 23.08
C GLN A 540 6.92 -4.91 22.64
N LEU A 541 6.00 -3.99 22.94
CA LEU A 541 4.56 -4.15 22.71
C LEU A 541 3.84 -2.81 22.58
N GLU A 542 2.68 -2.78 21.89
CA GLU A 542 1.88 -1.55 21.82
C GLU A 542 1.18 -1.33 23.16
N TRP A 543 1.65 -0.37 23.94
CA TRP A 543 1.01 0.03 25.20
C TRP A 543 0.90 1.55 25.28
N SER A 544 -0.33 2.00 25.45
CA SER A 544 -0.67 3.42 25.57
C SER A 544 -1.98 3.56 26.31
N LEU A 545 -2.36 4.80 26.61
CA LEU A 545 -3.71 5.10 27.07
C LEU A 545 -4.78 4.57 26.10
N TRP A 546 -4.44 4.43 24.82
CA TRP A 546 -5.29 3.96 23.72
C TRP A 546 -5.32 2.43 23.52
N SER A 547 -4.34 1.72 24.06
CA SER A 547 -4.09 0.29 23.83
C SER A 547 -3.60 -0.34 25.12
N ARG A 548 -4.51 -1.01 25.84
CA ARG A 548 -4.27 -1.54 27.19
C ARG A 548 -4.52 -3.04 27.32
N ASP A 549 -4.68 -3.74 26.20
CA ASP A 549 -5.00 -5.18 26.15
C ASP A 549 -3.89 -6.06 26.76
N VAL A 550 -2.67 -5.53 26.86
CA VAL A 550 -1.49 -6.20 27.42
C VAL A 550 -1.45 -6.25 28.97
N GLU A 551 -2.28 -5.43 29.64
CA GLU A 551 -2.25 -5.27 31.11
C GLU A 551 -2.76 -6.50 31.86
N GLU A 552 -3.57 -7.33 31.20
CA GLU A 552 -4.16 -8.52 31.81
C GLU A 552 -3.14 -9.64 32.03
N GLU A 553 -2.27 -9.88 31.04
CA GLU A 553 -1.41 -11.09 31.04
C GLU A 553 0.08 -10.79 30.80
N ILE A 554 0.40 -9.91 29.85
CA ILE A 554 1.77 -9.70 29.38
C ILE A 554 2.56 -8.84 30.37
N VAL A 555 1.98 -7.72 30.83
CA VAL A 555 2.62 -6.83 31.82
C VAL A 555 2.89 -7.56 33.14
N PRO A 556 1.94 -8.30 33.74
CA PRO A 556 2.21 -9.12 34.92
C PRO A 556 3.33 -10.15 34.71
N THR A 557 3.32 -10.84 33.55
CA THR A 557 4.35 -11.84 33.23
C THR A 557 5.75 -11.23 33.10
N CYS A 558 5.86 -10.06 32.47
CA CYS A 558 7.15 -9.35 32.39
C CYS A 558 7.67 -8.98 33.78
N ARG A 559 6.81 -8.44 34.64
CA ARG A 559 7.15 -8.06 36.02
C ARG A 559 7.55 -9.25 36.88
N GLU A 560 6.82 -10.35 36.78
CA GLU A 560 7.12 -11.61 37.48
C GLU A 560 8.53 -12.11 37.15
N LEU A 561 8.92 -12.03 35.87
CA LEU A 561 10.21 -12.51 35.39
C LEU A 561 11.34 -11.45 35.44
N GLY A 562 11.04 -10.24 35.91
CA GLY A 562 12.01 -9.13 35.95
C GLY A 562 12.46 -8.67 34.54
N ILE A 563 11.56 -8.72 33.57
CA ILE A 563 11.76 -8.31 32.17
C ILE A 563 11.29 -6.86 32.00
N GLY A 564 12.10 -6.04 31.31
CA GLY A 564 11.72 -4.66 30.99
C GLY A 564 10.62 -4.58 29.94
N ILE A 565 9.82 -3.51 29.95
CA ILE A 565 8.72 -3.31 29.00
C ILE A 565 9.06 -2.12 28.10
N VAL A 566 9.07 -2.34 26.79
CA VAL A 566 9.33 -1.29 25.80
C VAL A 566 8.02 -0.96 25.06
N ALA A 567 7.42 0.18 25.40
CA ALA A 567 6.13 0.58 24.85
C ALA A 567 6.33 1.30 23.50
N TYR A 568 5.91 0.67 22.39
CA TYR A 568 5.87 1.32 21.09
C TYR A 568 4.49 1.93 20.80
N SER A 569 4.46 2.91 19.89
CA SER A 569 3.28 3.74 19.63
C SER A 569 2.57 4.29 20.88
N PRO A 570 3.29 4.77 21.93
CA PRO A 570 2.70 5.20 23.20
C PRO A 570 1.75 6.40 23.06
N LEU A 571 1.79 7.09 21.92
CA LEU A 571 0.91 8.21 21.56
C LEU A 571 -0.27 7.79 20.67
N GLY A 572 -0.64 6.50 20.66
CA GLY A 572 -1.69 5.98 19.77
C GLY A 572 -1.40 6.23 18.30
N ARG A 573 -0.14 6.02 17.89
CA ARG A 573 0.35 6.26 16.51
C ARG A 573 0.17 7.72 16.02
N GLY A 574 0.13 8.65 16.97
CA GLY A 574 -0.05 10.09 16.73
C GLY A 574 -1.44 10.60 17.09
N PHE A 575 -2.41 9.72 17.39
CA PHE A 575 -3.77 10.12 17.74
C PHE A 575 -3.81 10.96 19.02
N LEU A 576 -3.07 10.55 20.07
CA LEU A 576 -3.03 11.29 21.33
C LEU A 576 -2.20 12.59 21.25
N SER A 577 -1.56 12.86 20.10
CA SER A 577 -0.89 14.14 19.84
C SER A 577 -1.79 15.10 19.06
N SER A 578 -2.55 14.59 18.08
CA SER A 578 -3.21 15.43 17.06
C SER A 578 -4.71 15.23 16.95
N GLY A 579 -5.29 14.23 17.63
CA GLY A 579 -6.70 13.88 17.52
C GLY A 579 -7.11 13.49 16.11
N THR A 580 -8.34 13.84 15.71
CA THR A 580 -8.88 13.55 14.37
C THR A 580 -8.10 14.24 13.24
N LYS A 581 -7.42 15.36 13.53
CA LYS A 581 -6.55 16.06 12.56
C LYS A 581 -5.37 15.21 12.09
N LEU A 582 -5.05 14.12 12.78
CA LEU A 582 -4.04 13.18 12.32
C LEU A 582 -4.35 12.69 10.90
N ILE A 583 -5.60 12.29 10.64
CA ILE A 583 -6.01 11.62 9.40
C ILE A 583 -5.93 12.53 8.19
N GLU A 584 -6.25 13.81 8.38
CA GLU A 584 -6.17 14.85 7.36
C GLU A 584 -4.73 15.02 6.82
N ASN A 585 -3.72 14.68 7.63
CA ASN A 585 -2.30 14.87 7.33
C ASN A 585 -1.56 13.57 6.97
N LEU A 586 -2.25 12.44 6.85
CA LEU A 586 -1.63 11.18 6.44
C LEU A 586 -1.43 11.14 4.92
N SER A 587 -0.24 10.75 4.47
CA SER A 587 0.05 10.48 3.06
C SER A 587 -0.80 9.30 2.53
N GLU A 588 -1.01 9.18 1.22
CA GLU A 588 -1.78 8.05 0.66
C GLU A 588 -1.17 6.68 1.00
N ASN A 589 0.15 6.59 1.07
CA ASN A 589 0.86 5.36 1.38
C ASN A 589 1.11 5.18 2.90
N ASP A 590 0.49 6.00 3.75
CA ASP A 590 0.61 5.86 5.20
C ASP A 590 -0.25 4.69 5.69
N PHE A 591 0.39 3.69 6.27
CA PHE A 591 -0.27 2.48 6.74
C PHE A 591 -1.42 2.77 7.72
N ARG A 592 -1.36 3.88 8.48
CA ARG A 592 -2.40 4.25 9.45
C ARG A 592 -3.76 4.49 8.81
N LYS A 593 -3.82 4.89 7.53
CA LYS A 593 -5.11 5.06 6.82
C LYS A 593 -5.93 3.78 6.72
N TYR A 594 -5.28 2.63 6.74
CA TYR A 594 -5.91 1.32 6.61
C TYR A 594 -6.19 0.65 7.96
N MET A 595 -5.83 1.28 9.08
CA MET A 595 -6.04 0.71 10.40
C MET A 595 -7.49 0.89 10.86
N PRO A 596 -8.11 -0.10 11.53
CA PRO A 596 -9.51 -0.02 11.97
C PRO A 596 -9.82 1.21 12.84
N ARG A 597 -8.95 1.54 13.79
CA ARG A 597 -9.13 2.69 14.71
C ARG A 597 -9.18 4.06 14.03
N PHE A 598 -8.67 4.14 12.81
CA PHE A 598 -8.61 5.36 12.01
C PHE A 598 -9.67 5.40 10.91
N GLN A 599 -10.52 4.36 10.78
CA GLN A 599 -11.66 4.39 9.86
C GLN A 599 -12.71 5.40 10.34
N PRO A 600 -13.43 6.09 9.42
CA PRO A 600 -14.30 7.23 9.76
C PRO A 600 -15.27 6.97 10.93
N GLU A 601 -15.94 5.82 10.93
CA GLU A 601 -16.93 5.45 11.96
C GLU A 601 -16.31 5.27 13.35
N ASN A 602 -15.11 4.69 13.40
CA ASN A 602 -14.37 4.48 14.64
C ASN A 602 -13.73 5.79 15.11
N LEU A 603 -13.15 6.56 14.18
CA LEU A 603 -12.50 7.82 14.45
C LEU A 603 -13.45 8.84 15.09
N GLU A 604 -14.69 8.91 14.62
CA GLU A 604 -15.70 9.81 15.19
C GLU A 604 -16.01 9.46 16.65
N LYS A 605 -16.14 8.17 16.97
CA LYS A 605 -16.37 7.72 18.36
C LYS A 605 -15.15 7.98 19.24
N ASN A 606 -13.97 7.70 18.69
CA ASN A 606 -12.67 7.85 19.33
C ASN A 606 -12.31 9.32 19.62
N LYS A 607 -12.82 10.28 18.84
CA LYS A 607 -12.60 11.72 19.01
C LYS A 607 -12.81 12.20 20.45
N THR A 608 -13.88 11.73 21.09
CA THR A 608 -14.24 12.10 22.47
C THR A 608 -13.11 11.82 23.46
N ILE A 609 -12.35 10.75 23.26
CA ILE A 609 -11.23 10.38 24.15
C ILE A 609 -10.10 11.41 24.03
N PHE A 610 -9.75 11.82 22.81
CA PHE A 610 -8.74 12.86 22.60
C PHE A 610 -9.20 14.20 23.20
N GLU A 611 -10.47 14.56 23.04
CA GLU A 611 -11.02 15.80 23.61
C GLU A 611 -10.87 15.83 25.13
N ARG A 612 -11.22 14.74 25.83
CA ARG A 612 -11.06 14.63 27.29
C ARG A 612 -9.59 14.66 27.73
N VAL A 613 -8.70 13.94 27.05
CA VAL A 613 -7.25 13.97 27.32
C VAL A 613 -6.70 15.38 27.12
N ASN A 614 -7.13 16.07 26.06
CA ASN A 614 -6.70 17.43 25.75
C ASN A 614 -7.18 18.46 26.78
N GLU A 615 -8.41 18.34 27.28
CA GLU A 615 -8.92 19.16 28.38
C GLU A 615 -8.10 18.99 29.66
N MET A 616 -7.77 17.75 30.02
CA MET A 616 -6.96 17.47 31.20
C MET A 616 -5.52 17.96 31.04
N ALA A 617 -4.92 17.79 29.86
CA ALA A 617 -3.59 18.30 29.55
C ALA A 617 -3.52 19.82 29.69
N ALA A 618 -4.53 20.53 29.20
CA ALA A 618 -4.65 21.98 29.37
C ALA A 618 -4.73 22.38 30.86
N LYS A 619 -5.52 21.67 31.69
CA LYS A 619 -5.59 21.91 33.14
C LYS A 619 -4.25 21.65 33.84
N LYS A 620 -3.50 20.65 33.38
CA LYS A 620 -2.20 20.25 33.94
C LYS A 620 -1.03 21.13 33.47
N GLY A 621 -1.23 21.93 32.43
CA GLY A 621 -0.19 22.79 31.85
C GLY A 621 0.81 22.04 30.97
N CYS A 622 0.40 20.92 30.35
CA CYS A 622 1.23 20.16 29.42
C CYS A 622 0.48 19.89 28.10
N THR A 623 1.17 19.36 27.08
CA THR A 623 0.50 18.94 25.84
C THR A 623 -0.23 17.60 26.02
N PRO A 624 -1.22 17.28 25.16
CA PRO A 624 -1.86 15.95 25.16
C PRO A 624 -0.84 14.82 24.95
N SER A 625 0.16 15.04 24.10
CA SER A 625 1.27 14.10 23.88
C SER A 625 2.10 13.89 25.15
N GLN A 626 2.44 14.96 25.86
CA GLN A 626 3.16 14.87 27.13
C GLN A 626 2.33 14.16 28.20
N LEU A 627 1.03 14.43 28.28
CA LEU A 627 0.16 13.80 29.27
C LEU A 627 0.04 12.30 29.01
N ALA A 628 -0.22 11.91 27.77
CA ALA A 628 -0.32 10.51 27.36
C ALA A 628 0.99 9.74 27.59
N LEU A 629 2.13 10.35 27.26
CA LEU A 629 3.44 9.74 27.45
C LEU A 629 3.84 9.69 28.93
N ALA A 630 3.50 10.72 29.71
CA ALA A 630 3.69 10.73 31.15
C ALA A 630 2.89 9.61 31.83
N TRP A 631 1.66 9.33 31.36
CA TRP A 631 0.89 8.18 31.82
C TRP A 631 1.66 6.87 31.61
N VAL A 632 2.28 6.67 30.44
CA VAL A 632 3.11 5.48 30.18
C VAL A 632 4.33 5.42 31.11
N HIS A 633 5.03 6.54 31.32
CA HIS A 633 6.15 6.62 32.27
C HIS A 633 5.73 6.32 33.72
N HIS A 634 4.49 6.63 34.10
CA HIS A 634 3.97 6.35 35.45
C HIS A 634 3.49 4.91 35.63
N GLN A 635 3.44 4.10 34.57
CA GLN A 635 3.07 2.68 34.69
C GLN A 635 4.10 1.87 35.48
N GLY A 636 5.37 2.28 35.49
CA GLY A 636 6.40 1.67 36.33
C GLY A 636 7.82 2.05 35.92
N ASN A 637 8.77 1.82 36.84
CA ASN A 637 10.21 2.07 36.61
C ASN A 637 10.86 1.03 35.68
N ASP A 638 10.09 0.03 35.24
CA ASP A 638 10.42 -1.04 34.29
C ASP A 638 9.96 -0.72 32.86
N VAL A 639 9.32 0.44 32.64
CA VAL A 639 8.72 0.83 31.36
C VAL A 639 9.56 1.89 30.65
N CYS A 640 9.99 1.61 29.42
CA CYS A 640 10.70 2.54 28.55
C CYS A 640 9.91 2.77 27.25
N PRO A 641 9.16 3.88 27.09
CA PRO A 641 8.47 4.19 25.85
C PRO A 641 9.43 4.66 24.75
N ILE A 642 9.15 4.25 23.50
CA ILE A 642 9.93 4.59 22.29
C ILE A 642 9.09 5.32 21.22
N PRO A 643 8.47 6.48 21.54
CA PRO A 643 7.77 7.29 20.56
C PRO A 643 8.72 7.71 19.44
N GLY A 644 8.36 7.36 18.20
CA GLY A 644 9.10 7.80 17.03
C GLY A 644 8.74 9.23 16.62
N THR A 645 9.72 9.95 16.10
CA THR A 645 9.49 11.25 15.48
C THR A 645 10.56 11.58 14.44
N THR A 646 10.21 12.49 13.53
CA THR A 646 11.09 13.08 12.51
C THR A 646 11.38 14.55 12.82
N LYS A 647 11.04 15.03 14.02
CA LYS A 647 11.11 16.44 14.42
C LYS A 647 11.71 16.59 15.82
N ILE A 648 12.73 17.44 15.95
CA ILE A 648 13.39 17.77 17.23
C ILE A 648 12.40 18.29 18.30
N ASP A 649 11.38 19.06 17.93
CA ASP A 649 10.42 19.61 18.91
C ASP A 649 9.52 18.53 19.48
N ASN A 650 9.12 17.56 18.66
CA ASN A 650 8.36 16.42 19.15
C ASN A 650 9.23 15.56 20.07
N LEU A 651 10.54 15.42 19.76
CA LEU A 651 11.49 14.76 20.65
C LEU A 651 11.62 15.51 21.99
N ASN A 652 11.70 16.84 21.95
CA ASN A 652 11.73 17.68 23.15
C ASN A 652 10.43 17.62 23.95
N GLN A 653 9.27 17.53 23.28
CA GLN A 653 8.00 17.27 23.95
C GLN A 653 8.00 15.90 24.63
N ASN A 654 8.49 14.86 23.94
CA ASN A 654 8.60 13.52 24.51
C ASN A 654 9.50 13.51 25.75
N ILE A 655 10.67 14.16 25.70
CA ILE A 655 11.57 14.34 26.85
C ILE A 655 10.87 15.13 27.97
N GLY A 656 10.14 16.18 27.62
CA GLY A 656 9.39 17.00 28.58
C GLY A 656 8.32 16.23 29.35
N ALA A 657 7.80 15.13 28.81
CA ALA A 657 6.84 14.26 29.51
C ALA A 657 7.39 13.70 30.83
N LEU A 658 8.71 13.53 30.95
CA LEU A 658 9.37 13.07 32.19
C LEU A 658 9.18 14.04 33.37
N SER A 659 8.87 15.31 33.10
CA SER A 659 8.63 16.33 34.13
C SER A 659 7.17 16.41 34.57
N VAL A 660 6.24 15.81 33.82
CA VAL A 660 4.82 15.80 34.18
C VAL A 660 4.61 14.78 35.30
N LYS A 661 4.05 15.20 36.43
CA LYS A 661 3.73 14.31 37.57
C LYS A 661 2.24 14.03 37.61
N LEU A 662 1.88 12.74 37.66
CA LEU A 662 0.48 12.30 37.75
C LEU A 662 0.20 11.74 39.14
N THR A 663 -0.82 12.30 39.79
CA THR A 663 -1.35 11.76 41.04
C THR A 663 -2.15 10.48 40.76
N PRO A 664 -2.36 9.60 41.76
CA PRO A 664 -3.21 8.41 41.58
C PRO A 664 -4.61 8.74 41.06
N GLN A 665 -5.21 9.84 41.53
CA GLN A 665 -6.52 10.30 41.07
C GLN A 665 -6.50 10.70 39.59
N GLU A 666 -5.46 11.41 39.15
CA GLU A 666 -5.29 11.81 37.75
C GLU A 666 -5.01 10.60 36.85
N MET A 667 -4.27 9.59 37.34
CA MET A 667 -4.08 8.32 36.64
C MET A 667 -5.42 7.63 36.42
N THR A 668 -6.24 7.48 37.48
CA THR A 668 -7.58 6.88 37.38
C THR A 668 -8.50 7.69 36.46
N GLU A 669 -8.44 9.02 36.53
CA GLU A 669 -9.22 9.89 35.64
C GLU A 669 -8.84 9.69 34.17
N LEU A 670 -7.55 9.71 33.84
CA LEU A 670 -7.05 9.45 32.49
C LEU A 670 -7.50 8.09 31.97
N GLU A 671 -7.33 7.06 32.79
CA GLU A 671 -7.70 5.68 32.45
C GLU A 671 -9.20 5.53 32.17
N SER A 672 -10.05 6.30 32.86
CA SER A 672 -11.49 6.32 32.61
C SER A 672 -11.88 6.92 31.24
N PHE A 673 -10.99 7.71 30.63
CA PHE A 673 -11.26 8.31 29.31
C PHE A 673 -11.13 7.29 28.20
N ALA A 674 -10.27 6.29 28.37
CA ALA A 674 -9.93 5.28 27.39
C ALA A 674 -10.10 3.87 27.98
N ALA A 675 -11.22 3.64 28.68
CA ALA A 675 -11.62 2.29 29.07
C ALA A 675 -11.70 1.39 27.82
N ALA A 676 -11.48 0.07 28.01
CA ALA A 676 -11.31 -0.85 26.89
C ALA A 676 -12.50 -0.87 25.91
N ASP A 677 -13.71 -0.59 26.39
CA ASP A 677 -14.95 -0.49 25.61
C ASP A 677 -15.14 0.87 24.92
N ALA A 678 -14.43 1.91 25.36
CA ALA A 678 -14.50 3.26 24.81
C ALA A 678 -13.73 3.40 23.48
N VAL A 679 -12.61 2.69 23.31
CA VAL A 679 -11.83 2.72 22.07
C VAL A 679 -12.48 1.84 21.01
N LYS A 680 -12.80 2.43 19.85
CA LYS A 680 -13.46 1.75 18.73
C LYS A 680 -12.48 1.38 17.63
N GLY A 681 -12.64 0.17 17.11
CA GLY A 681 -11.75 -0.45 16.13
C GLY A 681 -10.54 -1.16 16.75
N ASP A 682 -10.08 -2.23 16.10
CA ASP A 682 -8.89 -3.00 16.51
C ASP A 682 -7.57 -2.27 16.23
N ARG A 683 -6.51 -2.72 16.91
CA ARG A 683 -5.14 -2.21 16.73
C ARG A 683 -4.62 -2.45 15.31
N TYR A 684 -5.02 -3.55 14.67
CA TYR A 684 -4.58 -3.94 13.34
C TYR A 684 -5.77 -4.51 12.56
N ALA A 685 -5.67 -4.55 11.23
CA ALA A 685 -6.54 -5.42 10.43
C ALA A 685 -6.23 -6.89 10.77
N SER A 686 -7.20 -7.78 10.54
CA SER A 686 -7.22 -9.20 10.96
C SER A 686 -5.96 -10.01 10.57
N ASP A 687 -5.23 -9.60 9.52
CA ASP A 687 -4.11 -10.35 8.94
C ASP A 687 -2.72 -10.11 9.63
N ILE A 688 -2.63 -9.39 10.78
CA ILE A 688 -1.35 -9.12 11.47
C ILE A 688 -1.24 -9.86 12.81
N THR A 689 -0.24 -10.74 12.94
CA THR A 689 0.05 -11.50 14.17
C THR A 689 0.50 -10.58 15.30
N THR A 690 -0.16 -10.59 16.45
CA THR A 690 0.18 -9.85 17.68
C THR A 690 0.49 -10.81 18.83
N TRP A 691 0.70 -10.30 20.04
CA TRP A 691 0.86 -11.16 21.22
C TRP A 691 -0.28 -12.19 21.40
N LYS A 692 -1.51 -11.86 20.97
CA LYS A 692 -2.71 -12.71 21.10
C LYS A 692 -2.63 -14.04 20.33
N ASN A 693 -1.85 -14.10 19.26
CA ASN A 693 -1.72 -15.26 18.38
C ASN A 693 -0.24 -15.60 18.11
N SER A 694 0.57 -15.54 19.18
CA SER A 694 2.02 -15.73 19.12
C SER A 694 2.52 -16.90 19.98
N ASP A 695 1.64 -17.84 20.32
CA ASP A 695 2.04 -19.09 20.95
C ASP A 695 2.84 -19.95 19.98
N THR A 696 3.90 -20.58 20.49
CA THR A 696 4.75 -21.49 19.69
C THR A 696 4.50 -22.95 20.06
N PRO A 697 4.73 -23.91 19.15
CA PRO A 697 4.61 -25.34 19.44
C PRO A 697 5.55 -25.73 20.60
N PRO A 698 5.18 -26.70 21.45
CA PRO A 698 6.05 -27.16 22.54
C PRO A 698 7.35 -27.76 22.00
N LEU A 699 8.46 -27.64 22.72
CA LEU A 699 9.73 -28.24 22.30
C LEU A 699 9.63 -29.76 22.03
N SER A 700 8.73 -30.46 22.73
CA SER A 700 8.49 -31.90 22.52
C SER A 700 7.85 -32.26 21.19
N SER A 701 7.12 -31.34 20.53
CA SER A 701 6.59 -31.55 19.18
C SER A 701 7.66 -31.36 18.11
N TRP A 702 8.85 -30.90 18.50
CA TRP A 702 10.02 -30.80 17.64
C TRP A 702 10.80 -32.12 17.69
N LYS A 703 10.32 -33.11 16.93
CA LYS A 703 11.08 -34.33 16.63
C LYS A 703 11.36 -34.36 15.13
N ASP A 704 12.63 -34.62 14.81
CA ASP A 704 13.15 -34.93 13.46
C ASP A 704 13.25 -33.76 12.46
N ARG A 705 13.89 -32.66 12.86
CA ARG A 705 14.64 -31.77 11.93
C ARG A 705 16.09 -31.53 12.38
N LEU A 706 16.71 -32.58 12.92
CA LEU A 706 18.17 -32.71 12.99
C LEU A 706 18.66 -33.41 11.70
N ASP A 707 18.53 -32.74 10.56
CA ASP A 707 19.32 -33.10 9.38
C ASP A 707 20.70 -32.46 9.55
N ILE A 708 21.55 -33.21 10.25
CA ILE A 708 22.99 -33.14 10.18
C ILE A 708 23.39 -33.82 8.86
N ASP A 709 23.84 -33.04 7.87
CA ASP A 709 24.88 -33.40 6.87
C ASP A 709 24.82 -32.46 5.63
N CYS A 710 25.12 -31.16 5.82
CA CYS A 710 25.68 -30.28 4.79
C CYS A 710 26.27 -29.05 5.48
N ILE A 711 27.55 -29.10 5.85
CA ILE A 711 28.30 -27.88 6.15
C ILE A 711 28.75 -27.33 4.79
N ASP A 712 27.99 -26.38 4.25
CA ASP A 712 28.50 -25.45 3.25
C ASP A 712 29.59 -24.61 3.92
N LEU A 713 30.86 -24.96 3.68
CA LEU A 713 31.99 -24.11 4.02
C LEU A 713 32.02 -22.94 3.02
N TYR A 714 31.19 -21.92 3.27
CA TYR A 714 31.33 -20.63 2.62
C TYR A 714 32.54 -19.90 3.21
N TYR A 715 33.76 -20.27 2.78
CA TYR A 715 34.99 -19.59 3.17
C TYR A 715 35.09 -18.24 2.43
N GLN A 716 34.77 -17.16 3.13
CA GLN A 716 35.17 -15.80 2.73
C GLN A 716 36.68 -15.60 2.93
N HIS A 717 37.50 -16.08 2.01
CA HIS A 717 38.86 -15.56 1.85
C HIS A 717 39.23 -15.53 0.37
N ARG A 718 39.34 -14.32 -0.20
CA ARG A 718 40.24 -14.11 -1.34
C ARG A 718 41.61 -14.62 -0.91
N ILE A 719 42.12 -15.60 -1.63
CA ILE A 719 43.45 -16.16 -1.44
C ILE A 719 44.47 -15.02 -1.67
N ASP A 720 44.94 -14.39 -0.59
CA ASP A 720 46.25 -13.72 -0.59
C ASP A 720 47.29 -14.84 -0.58
N THR A 721 48.22 -14.81 -1.54
CA THR A 721 49.16 -15.87 -1.94
C THR A 721 50.27 -16.15 -0.91
N ARG A 722 49.97 -16.02 0.40
CA ARG A 722 50.98 -16.06 1.48
C ARG A 722 50.67 -17.01 2.63
N VAL A 723 49.57 -17.77 2.60
CA VAL A 723 49.36 -18.89 3.54
C VAL A 723 49.85 -20.20 2.89
N PRO A 724 50.74 -20.98 3.51
CA PRO A 724 51.17 -22.27 2.98
C PRO A 724 49.99 -23.24 2.92
N ILE A 725 49.64 -23.67 1.71
CA ILE A 725 48.53 -24.61 1.39
C ILE A 725 48.59 -25.92 2.22
N GLU A 726 49.76 -26.30 2.74
CA GLU A 726 49.93 -27.51 3.54
C GLU A 726 49.17 -27.48 4.88
N ILE A 727 48.92 -26.29 5.47
CA ILE A 727 48.28 -26.17 6.78
C ILE A 727 46.77 -26.50 6.69
N THR A 728 46.09 -26.05 5.65
CA THR A 728 44.63 -26.22 5.47
C THR A 728 44.25 -27.64 5.04
N ILE A 729 45.12 -28.34 4.29
CA ILE A 729 44.89 -29.73 3.89
C ILE A 729 45.08 -30.69 5.07
N GLY A 730 45.99 -30.38 6.00
CA GLY A 730 46.18 -31.18 7.22
C GLY A 730 44.95 -31.17 8.15
N GLU A 731 44.30 -30.01 8.29
CA GLU A 731 43.06 -29.89 9.08
C GLU A 731 41.87 -30.57 8.39
N LEU A 732 41.75 -30.44 7.07
CA LEU A 732 40.75 -31.15 6.26
C LEU A 732 40.90 -32.67 6.37
N LYS A 733 42.15 -33.17 6.30
CA LYS A 733 42.47 -34.59 6.47
C LYS A 733 42.07 -35.09 7.86
N LYS A 734 42.33 -34.31 8.91
CA LYS A 734 41.92 -34.64 10.28
C LYS A 734 40.40 -34.72 10.44
N LEU A 735 39.65 -33.78 9.84
CA LEU A 735 38.18 -33.76 9.90
C LEU A 735 37.54 -34.91 9.10
N VAL A 736 38.17 -35.34 8.01
CA VAL A 736 37.80 -36.52 7.24
C VAL A 736 38.11 -37.82 8.01
N GLU A 737 39.31 -37.93 8.60
CA GLU A 737 39.71 -39.09 9.41
C GLU A 737 38.84 -39.25 10.67
N GLU A 738 38.36 -38.14 11.23
CA GLU A 738 37.39 -38.11 12.33
C GLU A 738 35.93 -38.38 11.88
N GLY A 739 35.69 -38.60 10.57
CA GLY A 739 34.37 -38.93 10.01
C GLY A 739 33.38 -37.76 10.01
N LYS A 740 33.85 -36.53 10.20
CA LYS A 740 33.01 -35.32 10.34
C LYS A 740 32.67 -34.65 9.01
N ILE A 741 33.36 -35.00 7.93
CA ILE A 741 33.11 -34.50 6.58
C ILE A 741 33.02 -35.69 5.63
N LYS A 742 31.89 -35.83 4.93
CA LYS A 742 31.64 -36.92 3.96
C LYS A 742 31.85 -36.54 2.50
N TYR A 743 31.83 -35.25 2.17
CA TYR A 743 32.02 -34.75 0.81
C TYR A 743 32.67 -33.37 0.86
N ILE A 744 33.52 -33.08 -0.13
CA ILE A 744 34.17 -31.78 -0.29
C ILE A 744 33.83 -31.29 -1.69
N GLY A 745 33.15 -30.14 -1.79
CA GLY A 745 32.97 -29.39 -3.04
C GLY A 745 33.97 -28.24 -3.09
N LEU A 746 34.48 -27.93 -4.28
CA LEU A 746 35.40 -26.80 -4.47
C LEU A 746 34.79 -25.78 -5.44
N SER A 747 34.93 -24.49 -5.14
CA SER A 747 34.54 -23.39 -6.03
C SER A 747 35.78 -22.65 -6.53
N GLU A 748 35.92 -22.48 -7.85
CA GLU A 748 36.98 -21.69 -8.50
C GLU A 748 38.43 -22.01 -8.07
N VAL A 749 38.95 -23.16 -8.53
CA VAL A 749 40.30 -23.65 -8.17
C VAL A 749 41.09 -24.18 -9.37
N SER A 750 42.42 -24.16 -9.28
CA SER A 750 43.32 -24.67 -10.34
C SER A 750 43.42 -26.20 -10.35
N ALA A 751 43.82 -26.76 -11.50
CA ALA A 751 43.97 -28.21 -11.70
C ALA A 751 44.89 -28.89 -10.66
N SER A 752 45.99 -28.24 -10.28
CA SER A 752 46.92 -28.75 -9.27
C SER A 752 46.31 -28.82 -7.86
N THR A 753 45.34 -27.96 -7.56
CA THR A 753 44.62 -27.94 -6.28
C THR A 753 43.58 -29.06 -6.24
N ILE A 754 42.87 -29.26 -7.35
CA ILE A 754 41.88 -30.33 -7.52
C ILE A 754 42.54 -31.71 -7.35
N ARG A 755 43.69 -31.96 -8.01
CA ARG A 755 44.42 -33.24 -7.88
C ARG A 755 44.85 -33.52 -6.45
N ARG A 756 45.35 -32.51 -5.74
CA ARG A 756 45.80 -32.65 -4.34
C ARG A 756 44.65 -32.90 -3.38
N ALA A 757 43.54 -32.17 -3.54
CA ALA A 757 42.37 -32.35 -2.68
C ALA A 757 41.65 -33.68 -2.95
N HIS A 758 41.53 -34.08 -4.23
CA HIS A 758 40.93 -35.36 -4.62
C HIS A 758 41.77 -36.56 -4.14
N ALA A 759 43.10 -36.43 -4.08
CA ALA A 759 43.98 -37.45 -3.51
C ALA A 759 43.82 -37.65 -2.00
N VAL A 760 43.22 -36.67 -1.30
CA VAL A 760 42.96 -36.72 0.15
C VAL A 760 41.53 -37.18 0.46
N HIS A 761 40.54 -36.79 -0.35
CA HIS A 761 39.15 -37.25 -0.24
C HIS A 761 38.44 -37.18 -1.61
N PRO A 762 37.54 -38.12 -1.97
CA PRO A 762 36.77 -38.05 -3.20
C PRO A 762 35.92 -36.76 -3.26
N ILE A 763 36.21 -35.93 -4.25
CA ILE A 763 35.46 -34.71 -4.58
C ILE A 763 34.39 -35.08 -5.60
N SER A 764 33.14 -34.71 -5.32
CA SER A 764 32.00 -35.05 -6.19
C SER A 764 31.75 -33.99 -7.27
N ALA A 765 32.04 -32.71 -7.01
CA ALA A 765 31.87 -31.64 -7.99
C ALA A 765 32.75 -30.40 -7.74
N VAL A 766 33.00 -29.66 -8.82
CA VAL A 766 33.66 -28.34 -8.81
C VAL A 766 32.78 -27.31 -9.53
N GLN A 767 32.62 -26.14 -8.93
CA GLN A 767 31.84 -25.03 -9.49
C GLN A 767 32.73 -24.06 -10.29
N LEU A 768 32.28 -23.68 -11.49
CA LEU A 768 32.92 -22.69 -12.37
C LEU A 768 31.90 -21.60 -12.75
N GLU A 769 32.31 -20.33 -12.75
CA GLU A 769 31.46 -19.23 -13.19
C GLU A 769 31.50 -19.02 -14.70
N TRP A 770 30.33 -18.91 -15.33
CA TRP A 770 30.18 -18.78 -16.77
C TRP A 770 30.78 -17.47 -17.31
N SER A 771 30.74 -16.40 -16.53
CA SER A 771 31.27 -15.09 -16.92
C SER A 771 32.80 -14.99 -16.86
N LEU A 772 33.45 -15.99 -16.23
CA LEU A 772 34.89 -16.05 -15.99
C LEU A 772 35.54 -17.25 -16.68
N TRP A 773 34.88 -17.88 -17.66
CA TRP A 773 35.42 -19.05 -18.36
C TRP A 773 36.74 -18.68 -19.04
N SER A 774 37.84 -19.01 -18.37
CA SER A 774 39.20 -18.69 -18.78
C SER A 774 39.78 -19.85 -19.58
N ARG A 775 40.76 -19.55 -20.42
CA ARG A 775 41.46 -20.54 -21.23
C ARG A 775 42.11 -21.64 -20.36
N ASP A 776 42.59 -21.28 -19.18
CA ASP A 776 43.15 -22.21 -18.19
C ASP A 776 42.11 -23.21 -17.67
N ALA A 777 40.83 -22.81 -17.57
CA ALA A 777 39.76 -23.71 -17.16
C ALA A 777 39.45 -24.76 -18.25
N GLU A 778 39.52 -24.38 -19.52
CA GLU A 778 39.35 -25.29 -20.66
C GLU A 778 40.54 -26.21 -20.89
N GLU A 779 41.77 -25.69 -20.77
CA GLU A 779 42.99 -26.44 -21.09
C GLU A 779 43.53 -27.27 -19.91
N GLU A 780 43.29 -26.89 -18.65
CA GLU A 780 43.84 -27.60 -17.48
C GLU A 780 42.79 -28.16 -16.51
N VAL A 781 41.76 -27.37 -16.15
CA VAL A 781 40.81 -27.73 -15.08
C VAL A 781 39.77 -28.76 -15.54
N ILE A 782 39.10 -28.50 -16.66
CA ILE A 782 38.09 -29.41 -17.23
C ILE A 782 38.69 -30.78 -17.57
N PRO A 783 39.87 -30.88 -18.24
CA PRO A 783 40.53 -32.16 -18.48
C PRO A 783 40.90 -32.90 -17.19
N THR A 784 41.37 -32.17 -16.17
CA THR A 784 41.71 -32.75 -14.86
C THR A 784 40.48 -33.28 -14.12
N CYS A 785 39.36 -32.55 -14.14
CA CYS A 785 38.10 -33.03 -13.56
C CYS A 785 37.57 -34.26 -14.30
N ARG A 786 37.69 -34.29 -15.65
CA ARG A 786 37.33 -35.47 -16.45
C ARG A 786 38.21 -36.68 -16.13
N GLU A 787 39.53 -36.48 -16.02
CA GLU A 787 40.49 -37.54 -15.67
C GLU A 787 40.18 -38.16 -14.29
N LEU A 788 39.75 -37.35 -13.32
CA LEU A 788 39.44 -37.79 -11.96
C LEU A 788 37.96 -38.16 -11.72
N GLY A 789 37.11 -38.09 -12.76
CA GLY A 789 35.68 -38.44 -12.65
C GLY A 789 34.84 -37.47 -11.81
N ILE A 790 35.23 -36.20 -11.73
CA ILE A 790 34.61 -35.17 -10.90
C ILE A 790 33.58 -34.36 -11.71
N GLY A 791 32.40 -34.11 -11.16
CA GLY A 791 31.36 -33.31 -11.80
C GLY A 791 31.73 -31.82 -11.94
N ILE A 792 31.25 -31.15 -12.98
CA ILE A 792 31.47 -29.70 -13.19
C ILE A 792 30.12 -28.99 -13.20
N VAL A 793 29.98 -27.95 -12.38
CA VAL A 793 28.75 -27.14 -12.28
C VAL A 793 29.05 -25.74 -12.77
N ALA A 794 28.40 -25.30 -13.84
CA ALA A 794 28.58 -23.97 -14.42
C ALA A 794 27.42 -23.03 -14.04
N TYR A 795 27.73 -21.82 -13.57
CA TYR A 795 26.72 -20.87 -13.08
C TYR A 795 26.70 -19.55 -13.88
N ASN A 796 25.49 -19.05 -14.22
CA ASN A 796 25.29 -17.74 -14.87
C ASN A 796 24.66 -16.75 -13.86
N PRO A 797 25.19 -15.52 -13.70
CA PRO A 797 24.67 -14.52 -12.76
C PRO A 797 23.20 -14.11 -12.96
N LEU A 798 22.56 -14.50 -14.07
CA LEU A 798 21.14 -14.25 -14.37
C LEU A 798 20.19 -15.35 -13.84
N GLY A 799 20.63 -16.21 -12.92
CA GLY A 799 19.73 -16.99 -12.07
C GLY A 799 19.08 -18.23 -12.71
N ARG A 800 19.72 -18.85 -13.71
CA ARG A 800 19.38 -20.23 -14.14
C ARG A 800 20.59 -21.13 -13.96
N GLY A 801 20.65 -21.84 -12.84
CA GLY A 801 21.58 -22.95 -12.65
C GLY A 801 20.98 -24.24 -13.20
N PHE A 802 21.72 -24.97 -14.03
CA PHE A 802 21.43 -26.37 -14.34
C PHE A 802 22.15 -27.25 -13.31
N LEU A 803 21.39 -28.02 -12.52
CA LEU A 803 21.92 -29.17 -11.78
C LEU A 803 21.46 -30.43 -12.52
N SER A 804 22.35 -31.08 -13.25
CA SER A 804 22.10 -32.44 -13.77
C SER A 804 22.58 -33.47 -12.76
N SER A 805 21.66 -33.99 -11.95
CA SER A 805 21.90 -35.25 -11.24
C SER A 805 21.69 -36.40 -12.22
N GLY A 806 22.77 -36.94 -12.78
CA GLY A 806 22.72 -38.14 -13.59
C GLY A 806 23.72 -38.12 -14.73
N THR A 807 24.81 -38.86 -14.56
CA THR A 807 25.77 -39.25 -15.59
C THR A 807 25.10 -39.68 -16.90
N LYS A 808 25.05 -38.77 -17.89
CA LYS A 808 25.30 -38.96 -19.35
C LYS A 808 24.63 -37.84 -20.16
N LEU A 809 25.40 -36.85 -20.60
CA LEU A 809 25.29 -36.15 -21.90
C LEU A 809 26.26 -34.96 -21.96
N LEU A 810 27.57 -35.23 -21.99
CA LEU A 810 28.59 -34.30 -22.49
C LEU A 810 29.72 -35.02 -23.22
N GLU A 811 29.47 -36.22 -23.75
CA GLU A 811 30.51 -36.98 -24.48
C GLU A 811 30.51 -36.72 -25.99
N ASN A 812 29.49 -36.06 -26.57
CA ASN A 812 29.36 -35.94 -28.04
C ASN A 812 28.97 -34.55 -28.55
N LEU A 813 29.50 -33.46 -27.96
CA LEU A 813 29.46 -32.16 -28.63
C LEU A 813 30.80 -31.92 -29.32
N SER A 814 30.75 -31.71 -30.63
CA SER A 814 31.95 -31.47 -31.43
C SER A 814 32.42 -30.02 -31.25
N GLU A 815 33.71 -29.77 -31.48
CA GLU A 815 34.34 -28.44 -31.39
C GLU A 815 33.65 -27.37 -32.28
N GLY A 816 32.84 -27.80 -33.27
CA GLY A 816 32.03 -26.94 -34.12
C GLY A 816 30.72 -26.43 -33.48
N ASP A 817 30.10 -27.22 -32.59
CA ASP A 817 28.81 -26.87 -31.96
C ASP A 817 28.97 -25.72 -30.96
N LEU A 818 30.16 -25.58 -30.37
CA LEU A 818 30.49 -24.54 -29.41
C LEU A 818 30.75 -23.17 -30.07
N ARG A 819 31.17 -23.12 -31.34
CA ARG A 819 31.40 -21.86 -32.07
C ARG A 819 30.12 -21.18 -32.54
N GLN A 820 29.01 -21.92 -32.67
CA GLN A 820 27.76 -21.39 -33.23
C GLN A 820 26.90 -20.62 -32.21
N LEU A 821 27.11 -20.86 -30.91
CA LEU A 821 26.41 -20.14 -29.84
C LEU A 821 27.01 -18.75 -29.55
N GLY A 822 28.23 -18.47 -30.03
CA GLY A 822 28.92 -17.19 -29.82
C GLY A 822 28.68 -16.12 -30.91
N SER A 823 27.97 -16.44 -32.00
CA SER A 823 27.93 -15.58 -33.20
C SER A 823 26.63 -14.78 -33.43
N GLN A 824 25.63 -14.82 -32.54
CA GLN A 824 24.43 -13.99 -32.68
C GLN A 824 24.43 -12.82 -31.69
N GLY A 825 25.25 -11.82 -32.01
CA GLY A 825 25.15 -10.47 -31.44
C GLY A 825 24.59 -9.47 -32.46
N LEU A 826 23.71 -8.57 -31.97
CA LEU A 826 23.17 -7.31 -32.53
C LEU A 826 22.03 -7.47 -33.57
N GLU A 827 20.95 -6.67 -33.57
CA GLU A 827 20.88 -5.20 -33.45
C GLU A 827 19.45 -4.67 -33.18
N VAL A 828 19.32 -3.45 -32.62
CA VAL A 828 18.06 -2.72 -32.35
C VAL A 828 17.73 -1.76 -33.51
N SER A 829 16.48 -1.71 -34.02
CA SER A 829 15.93 -0.45 -34.58
C SER A 829 14.40 -0.37 -34.59
N GLN A 830 13.91 0.86 -34.43
CA GLN A 830 12.53 1.33 -34.31
C GLN A 830 11.71 1.15 -35.60
N GLN A 831 10.42 0.83 -35.49
CA GLN A 831 9.35 1.46 -36.28
C GLN A 831 7.93 1.08 -35.79
N GLY A 832 7.15 2.08 -35.37
CA GLY A 832 5.77 2.27 -35.84
C GLY A 832 4.59 1.59 -35.13
N LEU A 833 3.94 2.36 -34.25
CA LEU A 833 2.49 2.48 -34.01
C LEU A 833 1.53 1.99 -35.12
N GLY A 834 0.35 1.49 -34.71
CA GLY A 834 -0.89 1.75 -35.46
C GLY A 834 -1.97 0.66 -35.42
N CYS A 835 -3.07 0.93 -34.71
CA CYS A 835 -4.32 0.18 -34.78
C CYS A 835 -5.00 0.29 -36.17
N MET A 836 -5.65 -0.79 -36.64
CA MET A 836 -7.05 -0.86 -37.15
C MET A 836 -7.32 -2.09 -38.03
N GLY A 837 -8.44 -2.78 -37.77
CA GLY A 837 -9.43 -3.11 -38.83
C GLY A 837 -9.42 -4.48 -39.53
N MET A 838 -10.35 -5.34 -39.10
CA MET A 838 -11.27 -6.21 -39.89
C MET A 838 -10.79 -7.25 -40.94
N SER A 839 -11.34 -8.47 -40.72
CA SER A 839 -11.93 -9.47 -41.66
C SER A 839 -11.08 -10.28 -42.67
N ALA A 840 -10.97 -11.57 -42.36
CA ALA A 840 -11.27 -12.79 -43.14
C ALA A 840 -10.70 -13.05 -44.57
N VAL A 841 -10.46 -14.36 -44.79
CA VAL A 841 -10.36 -15.15 -46.06
C VAL A 841 -8.93 -15.45 -46.55
N TYR A 842 -8.50 -16.72 -46.35
CA TYR A 842 -7.89 -17.69 -47.30
C TYR A 842 -7.10 -18.79 -46.54
N GLY A 843 -7.39 -20.07 -46.85
CA GLY A 843 -6.89 -21.28 -46.15
C GLY A 843 -5.51 -21.79 -46.59
N PRO A 844 -4.99 -22.90 -46.02
CA PRO A 844 -3.57 -23.28 -46.11
C PRO A 844 -3.19 -24.14 -47.34
N PRO A 845 -1.94 -24.05 -47.86
CA PRO A 845 -1.42 -24.86 -48.98
C PRO A 845 -0.75 -26.20 -48.54
N LYS A 846 -0.66 -27.16 -49.49
CA LYS A 846 -0.09 -28.54 -49.36
C LYS A 846 1.42 -28.62 -49.69
N PRO A 847 2.20 -29.58 -49.14
CA PRO A 847 3.61 -29.81 -49.49
C PRO A 847 3.87 -30.82 -50.63
N GLU A 848 5.06 -30.69 -51.25
CA GLU A 848 5.54 -31.30 -52.51
C GLU A 848 6.01 -32.78 -52.45
N PRO A 849 6.15 -33.47 -53.62
CA PRO A 849 6.29 -34.93 -53.75
C PRO A 849 7.58 -35.56 -53.19
N ASP A 850 8.67 -34.81 -53.05
CA ASP A 850 9.97 -35.39 -52.64
C ASP A 850 10.05 -35.71 -51.14
N MET A 851 9.20 -35.08 -50.31
CA MET A 851 9.08 -35.44 -48.89
C MET A 851 8.40 -36.81 -48.69
N VAL A 852 7.57 -37.27 -49.62
CA VAL A 852 6.81 -38.52 -49.48
C VAL A 852 7.72 -39.76 -49.64
N ALA A 853 8.75 -39.68 -50.49
CA ALA A 853 9.70 -40.77 -50.68
C ALA A 853 10.62 -40.98 -49.47
N LEU A 854 11.01 -39.88 -48.80
CA LEU A 854 11.85 -39.92 -47.60
C LEU A 854 11.09 -40.51 -46.39
N ILE A 855 9.80 -40.19 -46.27
CA ILE A 855 8.91 -40.66 -45.20
C ILE A 855 8.57 -42.15 -45.38
N GLN A 856 8.38 -42.63 -46.61
CA GLN A 856 8.10 -44.06 -46.88
C GLN A 856 9.28 -44.98 -46.53
N HIS A 857 10.52 -44.53 -46.72
CA HIS A 857 11.72 -45.28 -46.33
C HIS A 857 11.92 -45.33 -44.81
N ALA A 858 11.59 -44.23 -44.12
CA ALA A 858 11.63 -44.15 -42.65
C ALA A 858 10.56 -45.04 -41.99
N VAL A 859 9.36 -45.14 -42.58
CA VAL A 859 8.26 -45.98 -42.08
C VAL A 859 8.49 -47.49 -42.31
N GLN A 860 9.11 -47.89 -43.43
CA GLN A 860 9.48 -49.31 -43.64
C GLN A 860 10.63 -49.78 -42.74
N SER A 861 11.43 -48.85 -42.22
CA SER A 861 12.59 -49.14 -41.35
C SER A 861 12.27 -49.05 -39.85
N GLY A 862 10.98 -48.97 -39.48
CA GLY A 862 10.54 -49.00 -38.08
C GLY A 862 10.77 -47.71 -37.30
N VAL A 863 10.97 -46.58 -37.98
CA VAL A 863 11.12 -45.28 -37.33
C VAL A 863 9.77 -44.57 -37.27
N THR A 864 9.21 -44.40 -36.08
CA THR A 864 8.00 -43.57 -35.88
C THR A 864 8.44 -42.14 -35.51
N PHE A 865 8.16 -41.20 -36.40
CA PHE A 865 8.26 -39.77 -36.17
C PHE A 865 6.87 -39.15 -35.90
N LEU A 866 6.79 -38.50 -34.74
CA LEU A 866 6.13 -37.23 -34.36
C LEU A 866 4.64 -36.94 -34.60
N ASP A 867 4.03 -36.46 -33.51
CA ASP A 867 3.27 -35.21 -33.31
C ASP A 867 2.32 -34.63 -34.38
N THR A 868 1.12 -34.34 -33.87
CA THR A 868 0.06 -33.38 -34.26
C THR A 868 -0.55 -33.39 -35.68
N ALA A 869 -1.81 -33.85 -35.74
CA ALA A 869 -3.02 -33.04 -35.98
C ALA A 869 -4.02 -33.74 -36.93
N ASP A 870 -5.26 -33.82 -36.44
CA ASP A 870 -6.41 -34.55 -36.94
C ASP A 870 -6.98 -34.09 -38.31
N VAL A 871 -7.96 -34.91 -38.73
CA VAL A 871 -9.06 -34.67 -39.68
C VAL A 871 -8.69 -34.83 -41.18
N TYR A 872 -9.25 -35.75 -41.97
CA TYR A 872 -10.63 -36.19 -42.14
C TYR A 872 -10.68 -37.60 -42.77
N GLY A 873 -11.56 -38.48 -42.29
CA GLY A 873 -12.12 -39.55 -43.14
C GLY A 873 -12.99 -38.92 -44.25
N PRO A 874 -13.32 -39.62 -45.36
CA PRO A 874 -14.36 -40.64 -45.22
C PRO A 874 -14.45 -41.75 -46.31
N HIS A 875 -15.31 -42.72 -46.02
CA HIS A 875 -16.08 -43.61 -46.91
C HIS A 875 -15.39 -44.80 -47.60
N THR A 876 -15.92 -46.00 -47.29
CA THR A 876 -16.65 -46.78 -48.31
C THR A 876 -17.82 -47.57 -47.69
N ASN A 877 -18.98 -47.32 -48.31
CA ASN A 877 -20.02 -48.25 -48.78
C ASN A 877 -21.20 -48.72 -47.90
N GLU A 878 -22.36 -48.11 -48.25
CA GLU A 878 -23.62 -48.73 -48.73
C GLU A 878 -24.54 -49.51 -47.76
N ILE A 879 -25.88 -49.46 -47.81
CA ILE A 879 -26.94 -48.56 -48.33
C ILE A 879 -28.27 -49.12 -47.73
N LEU A 880 -29.14 -48.22 -47.22
CA LEU A 880 -30.63 -48.22 -47.08
C LEU A 880 -31.37 -49.49 -46.59
N ILE A 881 -32.30 -49.43 -45.61
CA ILE A 881 -33.71 -48.95 -45.73
C ILE A 881 -34.35 -48.89 -44.31
N GLY A 882 -35.19 -47.87 -44.05
CA GLY A 882 -36.52 -48.09 -43.43
C GLY A 882 -36.76 -47.71 -41.95
N LYS A 883 -37.76 -46.85 -41.77
CA LYS A 883 -38.35 -46.27 -40.54
C LYS A 883 -38.82 -47.22 -39.42
N ASP A 884 -38.74 -46.64 -38.22
CA ASP A 884 -39.59 -46.74 -37.02
C ASP A 884 -39.70 -48.04 -36.21
N ASP A 885 -39.47 -47.83 -34.91
CA ASP A 885 -39.78 -48.65 -33.74
C ASP A 885 -39.22 -50.08 -33.70
N PHE A 886 -38.27 -50.31 -32.78
CA PHE A 886 -38.59 -51.01 -31.53
C PHE A 886 -37.33 -51.17 -30.65
N ARG A 887 -37.50 -50.73 -29.41
CA ARG A 887 -36.68 -51.01 -28.22
C ARG A 887 -36.15 -52.45 -28.13
N LYS A 888 -34.94 -52.55 -27.53
CA LYS A 888 -34.27 -53.72 -26.90
C LYS A 888 -33.62 -54.67 -27.91
N GLN A 889 -32.29 -54.78 -27.99
CA GLN A 889 -31.39 -55.43 -27.02
C GLN A 889 -29.93 -54.99 -27.34
N ALA A 890 -29.10 -54.48 -26.41
CA ALA A 890 -28.31 -55.25 -25.42
C ALA A 890 -27.12 -55.97 -26.11
N HIS A 891 -25.83 -55.89 -25.77
CA HIS A 891 -25.00 -55.43 -24.66
C HIS A 891 -23.53 -55.42 -25.18
N HIS A 892 -22.65 -54.58 -24.62
CA HIS A 892 -21.22 -54.81 -24.26
C HIS A 892 -20.70 -53.47 -23.67
N HIS A 893 -21.24 -52.97 -22.55
CA HIS A 893 -20.65 -53.18 -21.21
C HIS A 893 -19.13 -53.40 -21.24
N HIS A 894 -18.37 -52.30 -21.28
CA HIS A 894 -17.33 -52.17 -20.25
C HIS A 894 -18.02 -51.59 -19.02
N ASN A 895 -18.24 -52.50 -18.08
CA ASN A 895 -18.78 -52.26 -16.77
C ASN A 895 -17.74 -51.49 -15.95
N THR A 896 -17.50 -50.21 -16.26
CA THR A 896 -17.08 -49.28 -15.20
C THR A 896 -18.34 -48.96 -14.44
N ALA A 897 -18.57 -49.68 -13.34
CA ALA A 897 -19.53 -49.26 -12.33
C ALA A 897 -19.39 -47.74 -12.17
N MET A 898 -20.46 -46.97 -12.39
CA MET A 898 -20.45 -45.54 -12.09
C MET A 898 -19.88 -45.41 -10.67
N ALA A 899 -18.81 -44.63 -10.53
CA ALA A 899 -18.16 -44.44 -9.24
C ALA A 899 -19.22 -43.94 -8.27
N LYS A 900 -19.65 -44.83 -7.36
CA LYS A 900 -20.69 -44.49 -6.40
C LYS A 900 -20.06 -43.56 -5.38
N VAL A 901 -20.59 -42.34 -5.28
CA VAL A 901 -20.07 -41.37 -4.31
C VAL A 901 -20.23 -41.95 -2.91
N GLY A 902 -19.12 -42.00 -2.17
CA GLY A 902 -19.11 -42.52 -0.81
C GLY A 902 -19.89 -41.62 0.15
N ARG A 903 -20.13 -42.11 1.37
CA ARG A 903 -20.65 -41.32 2.49
C ARG A 903 -19.48 -40.91 3.38
N MET A 904 -19.56 -39.70 3.94
CA MET A 904 -18.58 -39.16 4.89
C MET A 904 -19.29 -38.50 6.07
N LYS A 905 -18.61 -38.41 7.21
CA LYS A 905 -19.06 -37.57 8.33
C LYS A 905 -18.59 -36.15 8.09
N LEU A 906 -19.51 -35.19 8.14
CA LEU A 906 -19.21 -33.77 8.04
C LEU A 906 -19.25 -33.17 9.44
N GLY A 907 -18.07 -33.09 10.06
CA GLY A 907 -17.91 -32.70 11.46
C GLY A 907 -18.17 -33.84 12.44
N SER A 908 -18.00 -33.54 13.72
CA SER A 908 -18.09 -34.47 14.85
C SER A 908 -19.51 -34.63 15.40
N GLN A 909 -20.46 -33.83 14.94
CA GLN A 909 -21.82 -33.71 15.45
C GLN A 909 -22.78 -34.78 14.89
N GLY A 910 -22.29 -35.66 14.00
CA GLY A 910 -23.07 -36.80 13.48
C GLY A 910 -23.80 -36.53 12.15
N LEU A 911 -23.57 -35.38 11.51
CA LEU A 911 -24.03 -35.14 10.15
C LEU A 911 -23.26 -36.04 9.18
N GLU A 912 -23.98 -36.88 8.43
CA GLU A 912 -23.42 -37.72 7.38
C GLU A 912 -23.91 -37.26 6.02
N VAL A 913 -22.99 -37.03 5.09
CA VAL A 913 -23.25 -36.48 3.75
C VAL A 913 -22.57 -37.33 2.68
N SER A 914 -22.86 -37.10 1.41
CA SER A 914 -22.03 -37.65 0.33
C SER A 914 -20.64 -37.00 0.31
N GLN A 915 -19.61 -37.78 -0.02
CA GLN A 915 -18.22 -37.34 -0.11
C GLN A 915 -18.04 -36.11 -1.01
N GLN A 916 -18.89 -36.00 -2.04
CA GLN A 916 -19.04 -34.82 -2.87
C GLN A 916 -20.50 -34.40 -2.85
N GLY A 917 -20.78 -33.11 -2.62
CA GLY A 917 -22.12 -32.54 -2.70
C GLY A 917 -22.38 -31.84 -4.03
N LEU A 918 -23.55 -31.22 -4.13
CA LEU A 918 -23.96 -30.42 -5.29
C LEU A 918 -24.30 -28.99 -4.85
N GLY A 919 -23.58 -28.02 -5.40
CA GLY A 919 -23.92 -26.60 -5.25
C GLY A 919 -25.02 -26.19 -6.24
N CYS A 920 -26.18 -25.78 -5.75
CA CYS A 920 -27.37 -25.53 -6.57
C CYS A 920 -27.50 -24.08 -7.07
N MET A 921 -26.61 -23.17 -6.66
CA MET A 921 -26.65 -21.74 -7.00
C MET A 921 -26.85 -21.46 -8.50
N GLY A 922 -26.05 -22.11 -9.35
CA GLY A 922 -26.05 -21.89 -10.80
C GLY A 922 -27.33 -22.33 -11.54
N MET A 923 -28.25 -23.03 -10.86
CA MET A 923 -29.52 -23.46 -11.44
C MET A 923 -30.50 -22.28 -11.65
N SER A 924 -30.41 -21.25 -10.81
CA SER A 924 -31.31 -20.08 -10.86
C SER A 924 -30.64 -18.71 -10.73
N ALA A 925 -29.32 -18.63 -10.45
CA ALA A 925 -28.66 -17.35 -10.24
C ALA A 925 -27.17 -17.33 -10.56
N TYR A 926 -26.66 -16.10 -10.69
CA TYR A 926 -25.25 -15.70 -10.77
C TYR A 926 -24.50 -16.12 -12.06
N TYR A 927 -24.64 -17.34 -12.58
CA TYR A 927 -23.97 -17.78 -13.83
C TYR A 927 -24.84 -17.66 -15.09
N GLY A 928 -25.59 -16.57 -15.19
CA GLY A 928 -26.52 -16.28 -16.28
C GLY A 928 -27.98 -16.68 -15.98
N PRO A 929 -28.86 -16.73 -17.00
CA PRO A 929 -30.30 -16.90 -16.79
C PRO A 929 -30.66 -18.28 -16.23
N PRO A 930 -31.75 -18.37 -15.41
CA PRO A 930 -32.24 -19.63 -14.86
C PRO A 930 -32.45 -20.70 -15.93
N LYS A 931 -32.11 -21.94 -15.60
CA LYS A 931 -32.33 -23.07 -16.51
C LYS A 931 -33.75 -23.62 -16.38
N PRO A 932 -34.26 -24.30 -17.43
CA PRO A 932 -35.58 -24.91 -17.36
C PRO A 932 -35.70 -25.83 -16.13
N GLU A 933 -36.75 -25.60 -15.35
CA GLU A 933 -37.01 -26.34 -14.11
C GLU A 933 -36.98 -27.88 -14.30
N PRO A 934 -37.63 -28.47 -15.33
CA PRO A 934 -37.60 -29.92 -15.54
C PRO A 934 -36.19 -30.49 -15.69
N ASP A 935 -35.29 -29.76 -16.36
CA ASP A 935 -33.91 -30.19 -16.59
C ASP A 935 -33.11 -30.18 -15.28
N MET A 936 -33.33 -29.18 -14.43
CA MET A 936 -32.65 -29.08 -13.14
C MET A 936 -33.17 -30.12 -12.14
N VAL A 937 -34.48 -30.39 -12.14
CA VAL A 937 -35.08 -31.49 -11.36
C VAL A 937 -34.49 -32.83 -11.80
N ALA A 938 -34.40 -33.08 -13.11
CA ALA A 938 -33.80 -34.31 -13.64
C ALA A 938 -32.31 -34.42 -13.27
N LEU A 939 -31.57 -33.32 -13.29
CA LEU A 939 -30.16 -33.29 -12.87
C LEU A 939 -29.99 -33.61 -11.38
N ILE A 940 -30.84 -33.06 -10.50
CA ILE A 940 -30.85 -33.37 -9.07
C ILE A 940 -31.18 -34.84 -8.84
N HIS A 941 -32.20 -35.37 -9.51
CA HIS A 941 -32.57 -36.79 -9.40
C HIS A 941 -31.43 -37.69 -9.85
N HIS A 942 -30.75 -37.34 -10.94
CA HIS A 942 -29.57 -38.07 -11.39
C HIS A 942 -28.40 -37.98 -10.39
N ALA A 943 -28.17 -36.82 -9.78
CA ALA A 943 -27.16 -36.64 -8.74
C ALA A 943 -27.43 -37.58 -7.55
N VAL A 944 -28.66 -37.59 -7.03
CA VAL A 944 -29.09 -38.46 -5.92
C VAL A 944 -28.98 -39.93 -6.29
N GLN A 945 -29.42 -40.33 -7.49
CA GLN A 945 -29.26 -41.70 -7.99
C GLN A 945 -27.79 -42.14 -8.09
N SER A 946 -26.89 -41.19 -8.35
CA SER A 946 -25.45 -41.42 -8.45
C SER A 946 -24.73 -41.35 -7.09
N GLY A 947 -25.47 -41.10 -6.00
CA GLY A 947 -24.94 -41.05 -4.62
C GLY A 947 -24.55 -39.66 -4.12
N VAL A 948 -24.73 -38.60 -4.93
CA VAL A 948 -24.58 -37.20 -4.49
C VAL A 948 -25.85 -36.81 -3.72
N THR A 949 -25.79 -36.92 -2.40
CA THR A 949 -26.93 -36.79 -1.49
C THR A 949 -26.90 -35.50 -0.68
N PHE A 950 -25.79 -34.77 -0.68
CA PHE A 950 -25.69 -33.44 -0.06
C PHE A 950 -26.00 -32.33 -1.07
N LEU A 951 -27.09 -31.59 -0.84
CA LEU A 951 -27.53 -30.50 -1.70
C LEU A 951 -27.40 -29.16 -0.97
N ASP A 952 -26.72 -28.19 -1.59
CA ASP A 952 -26.44 -26.90 -0.98
C ASP A 952 -27.06 -25.74 -1.77
N THR A 953 -27.95 -24.96 -1.12
CA THR A 953 -28.67 -23.81 -1.70
C THR A 953 -28.71 -22.61 -0.74
N SER A 954 -29.50 -21.56 -1.04
CA SER A 954 -29.75 -20.38 -0.18
C SER A 954 -31.05 -19.68 -0.57
N ASP A 955 -31.68 -19.04 0.41
CA ASP A 955 -32.87 -18.19 0.23
C ASP A 955 -32.69 -17.01 -0.76
N VAL A 956 -31.47 -16.49 -0.92
CA VAL A 956 -31.16 -15.35 -1.80
C VAL A 956 -30.92 -15.76 -3.26
N TYR A 957 -30.80 -17.06 -3.57
CA TYR A 957 -30.46 -17.52 -4.92
C TYR A 957 -31.65 -17.37 -5.88
N GLY A 958 -31.53 -16.42 -6.81
CA GLY A 958 -32.57 -16.04 -7.76
C GLY A 958 -33.81 -15.69 -6.95
N PRO A 959 -33.76 -14.63 -6.14
CA PRO A 959 -34.35 -14.55 -4.81
C PRO A 959 -35.54 -15.49 -4.58
N HIS A 960 -35.36 -16.44 -3.67
CA HIS A 960 -36.34 -17.47 -3.28
C HIS A 960 -36.63 -18.57 -4.31
N THR A 961 -36.32 -18.39 -5.59
CA THR A 961 -36.67 -19.37 -6.64
C THR A 961 -35.86 -20.65 -6.57
N ASN A 962 -34.59 -20.60 -6.12
CA ASN A 962 -33.79 -21.84 -6.00
C ASN A 962 -34.37 -22.78 -4.94
N GLU A 963 -34.76 -22.26 -3.77
CA GLU A 963 -35.42 -23.05 -2.73
C GLU A 963 -36.73 -23.66 -3.24
N ILE A 964 -37.53 -22.93 -4.03
CA ILE A 964 -38.76 -23.49 -4.65
C ILE A 964 -38.43 -24.61 -5.63
N LEU A 965 -37.42 -24.44 -6.47
CA LEU A 965 -36.95 -25.48 -7.41
C LEU A 965 -36.48 -26.74 -6.67
N ILE A 966 -35.67 -26.57 -5.61
CA ILE A 966 -35.19 -27.68 -4.80
C ILE A 966 -36.36 -28.38 -4.11
N GLY A 967 -37.29 -27.64 -3.50
CA GLY A 967 -38.48 -28.23 -2.86
C GLY A 967 -39.26 -29.12 -3.80
N LYS A 968 -39.48 -28.68 -5.04
CA LYS A 968 -40.11 -29.50 -6.10
C LYS A 968 -39.28 -30.76 -6.42
N ALA A 969 -37.95 -30.63 -6.53
CA ALA A 969 -37.07 -31.77 -6.79
C ALA A 969 -37.06 -32.80 -5.65
N LEU A 970 -37.31 -32.37 -4.41
CA LEU A 970 -37.34 -33.23 -3.22
C LEU A 970 -38.66 -34.00 -3.04
N SER A 971 -39.71 -33.61 -3.76
CA SER A 971 -40.98 -34.34 -3.79
C SER A 971 -40.82 -35.80 -4.28
N GLY A 972 -41.84 -36.63 -4.05
CA GLY A 972 -41.83 -38.02 -4.54
C GLY A 972 -40.83 -38.96 -3.83
N GLY A 973 -40.50 -38.67 -2.57
CA GLY A 973 -39.64 -39.53 -1.74
C GLY A 973 -38.13 -39.31 -1.94
N VAL A 974 -37.73 -38.22 -2.59
CA VAL A 974 -36.31 -37.83 -2.74
C VAL A 974 -35.80 -37.15 -1.46
N ARG A 975 -36.64 -36.41 -0.73
CA ARG A 975 -36.29 -35.76 0.54
C ARG A 975 -35.60 -36.67 1.56
N GLU A 976 -36.07 -37.92 1.68
CA GLU A 976 -35.56 -38.95 2.59
C GLU A 976 -34.16 -39.48 2.20
N LYS A 977 -33.69 -39.13 1.00
CA LYS A 977 -32.42 -39.61 0.42
C LYS A 977 -31.34 -38.54 0.42
N VAL A 978 -31.62 -37.33 0.92
CA VAL A 978 -30.71 -36.21 0.84
C VAL A 978 -30.51 -35.53 2.19
N GLU A 979 -29.33 -34.96 2.35
CA GLU A 979 -29.03 -33.97 3.37
C GLU A 979 -29.08 -32.59 2.73
N LEU A 980 -30.08 -31.80 3.11
CA LEU A 980 -30.31 -30.48 2.54
C LEU A 980 -29.69 -29.39 3.39
N ALA A 981 -28.86 -28.56 2.77
CA ALA A 981 -28.36 -27.36 3.37
C ALA A 981 -28.91 -26.10 2.68
N THR A 982 -29.40 -25.16 3.47
CA THR A 982 -29.79 -23.81 3.01
C THR A 982 -29.25 -22.74 3.96
N LYS A 983 -29.38 -21.48 3.57
CA LYS A 983 -28.72 -20.35 4.25
C LYS A 983 -29.65 -19.17 4.38
N PHE A 984 -29.39 -18.36 5.40
CA PHE A 984 -30.01 -17.06 5.64
C PHE A 984 -28.97 -15.97 5.85
N GLY A 985 -29.44 -14.75 6.00
CA GLY A 985 -28.61 -13.66 6.51
C GLY A 985 -28.13 -12.69 5.45
N ILE A 986 -28.56 -12.86 4.21
CA ILE A 986 -28.51 -11.81 3.19
C ILE A 986 -29.95 -11.38 2.91
N ARG A 987 -30.32 -10.17 3.32
CA ARG A 987 -31.61 -9.56 3.05
C ARG A 987 -31.47 -8.61 1.86
N ILE A 988 -32.40 -8.67 0.92
CA ILE A 988 -32.56 -7.63 -0.09
C ILE A 988 -33.64 -6.67 0.42
N SER A 989 -33.29 -5.40 0.65
CA SER A 989 -34.23 -4.36 1.07
C SER A 989 -35.14 -3.92 -0.08
N ASP A 990 -36.20 -3.18 0.25
CA ASP A 990 -37.20 -2.74 -0.74
C ASP A 990 -36.60 -1.83 -1.84
N ASP A 991 -35.48 -1.16 -1.55
CA ASP A 991 -34.69 -0.36 -2.50
C ASP A 991 -33.63 -1.19 -3.27
N GLY A 992 -33.65 -2.51 -3.13
CA GLY A 992 -32.77 -3.44 -3.86
C GLY A 992 -31.36 -3.58 -3.29
N LYS A 993 -31.07 -3.05 -2.10
CA LYS A 993 -29.74 -3.18 -1.47
C LYS A 993 -29.60 -4.48 -0.69
N TYR A 994 -28.39 -5.00 -0.65
CA TYR A 994 -28.04 -6.17 0.16
C TYR A 994 -27.66 -5.75 1.58
N GLU A 995 -28.25 -6.40 2.57
CA GLU A 995 -27.97 -6.19 3.99
C GLU A 995 -27.69 -7.54 4.67
N ASN A 996 -26.59 -7.64 5.42
CA ASN A 996 -26.31 -8.84 6.22
C ASN A 996 -27.10 -8.80 7.54
N ARG A 997 -27.84 -9.86 7.85
CA ARG A 997 -28.79 -9.91 8.97
C ARG A 997 -28.65 -11.16 9.82
N GLY A 998 -28.20 -10.97 11.06
CA GLY A 998 -28.01 -12.03 12.05
C GLY A 998 -28.85 -11.83 13.31
N ASP A 999 -29.71 -10.80 13.35
CA ASP A 999 -30.56 -10.55 14.51
C ASP A 999 -31.60 -11.67 14.71
N PRO A 1000 -31.98 -12.00 15.97
CA PRO A 1000 -32.85 -13.12 16.25
C PRO A 1000 -34.19 -13.10 15.50
N SER A 1001 -34.77 -11.90 15.33
CA SER A 1001 -36.06 -11.76 14.64
C SER A 1001 -35.97 -12.16 13.17
N TYR A 1002 -34.89 -11.75 12.51
CA TYR A 1002 -34.64 -12.11 11.12
C TYR A 1002 -34.27 -13.58 10.95
N VAL A 1003 -33.40 -14.12 11.82
CA VAL A 1003 -33.00 -15.54 11.80
C VAL A 1003 -34.24 -16.45 11.78
N ARG A 1004 -35.18 -16.18 12.68
CA ARG A 1004 -36.44 -16.93 12.77
C ARG A 1004 -37.31 -16.74 11.52
N ALA A 1005 -37.55 -15.49 11.11
CA ALA A 1005 -38.39 -15.20 9.94
C ALA A 1005 -37.84 -15.83 8.65
N ALA A 1006 -36.51 -15.81 8.47
CA ALA A 1006 -35.85 -16.44 7.35
C ALA A 1006 -35.99 -17.97 7.39
N CYS A 1007 -35.87 -18.59 8.56
CA CYS A 1007 -36.02 -20.04 8.72
C CYS A 1007 -37.43 -20.50 8.32
N GLU A 1008 -38.47 -19.83 8.82
CA GLU A 1008 -39.86 -20.11 8.46
C GLU A 1008 -40.10 -19.92 6.96
N GLY A 1009 -39.51 -18.87 6.38
CA GLY A 1009 -39.57 -18.63 4.94
C GLY A 1009 -38.95 -19.77 4.14
N SER A 1010 -37.77 -20.25 4.54
CA SER A 1010 -37.08 -21.34 3.86
C SER A 1010 -37.85 -22.66 3.95
N LEU A 1011 -38.35 -23.03 5.14
CA LEU A 1011 -39.18 -24.23 5.34
C LEU A 1011 -40.39 -24.23 4.40
N LYS A 1012 -41.10 -23.09 4.31
CA LYS A 1012 -42.25 -22.93 3.42
C LYS A 1012 -41.90 -23.05 1.94
N ARG A 1013 -40.79 -22.44 1.51
CA ARG A 1013 -40.39 -22.46 0.09
C ARG A 1013 -39.86 -23.81 -0.37
N LEU A 1014 -39.16 -24.51 0.52
CA LEU A 1014 -38.65 -25.85 0.30
C LEU A 1014 -39.74 -26.92 0.45
N ASP A 1015 -40.90 -26.58 1.04
CA ASP A 1015 -41.99 -27.50 1.37
C ASP A 1015 -41.52 -28.68 2.25
N ILE A 1016 -40.82 -28.33 3.34
CA ILE A 1016 -40.27 -29.30 4.31
C ILE A 1016 -40.50 -28.81 5.74
N ASP A 1017 -40.57 -29.76 6.68
CA ASP A 1017 -40.74 -29.45 8.10
C ASP A 1017 -39.41 -29.19 8.84
N CYS A 1018 -38.29 -29.64 8.26
CA CYS A 1018 -36.97 -29.52 8.90
C CYS A 1018 -35.83 -29.39 7.86
N ILE A 1019 -34.96 -28.41 8.07
CA ILE A 1019 -33.70 -28.22 7.33
C ILE A 1019 -32.61 -29.07 7.99
N ASP A 1020 -31.80 -29.81 7.23
CA ASP A 1020 -30.74 -30.64 7.84
C ASP A 1020 -29.58 -29.77 8.31
N LEU A 1021 -29.07 -28.85 7.47
CA LEU A 1021 -27.99 -27.94 7.84
C LEU A 1021 -28.35 -26.49 7.47
N TYR A 1022 -28.37 -25.60 8.45
CA TYR A 1022 -28.74 -24.21 8.25
C TYR A 1022 -27.57 -23.27 8.52
N TYR A 1023 -27.14 -22.54 7.48
CA TYR A 1023 -26.01 -21.62 7.60
C TYR A 1023 -26.46 -20.17 7.80
N GLN A 1024 -25.71 -19.41 8.59
CA GLN A 1024 -25.59 -17.99 8.32
C GLN A 1024 -24.70 -17.79 7.08
N HIS A 1025 -25.28 -17.29 6.00
CA HIS A 1025 -24.65 -17.14 4.68
C HIS A 1025 -23.53 -16.10 4.67
N ARG A 1026 -23.79 -14.95 5.31
CA ARG A 1026 -22.82 -13.90 5.56
C ARG A 1026 -23.01 -13.40 6.98
N ILE A 1027 -21.89 -13.24 7.68
CA ILE A 1027 -21.91 -12.83 9.07
C ILE A 1027 -22.40 -11.37 9.15
N ASP A 1028 -23.36 -11.14 10.06
CA ASP A 1028 -23.78 -9.80 10.44
C ASP A 1028 -22.83 -9.27 11.52
N THR A 1029 -21.88 -8.46 11.10
CA THR A 1029 -20.82 -7.92 11.97
C THR A 1029 -21.35 -6.92 13.01
N ARG A 1030 -22.64 -6.61 13.02
CA ARG A 1030 -23.27 -5.73 14.01
C ARG A 1030 -23.84 -6.50 15.19
N VAL A 1031 -24.10 -7.79 15.02
CA VAL A 1031 -24.73 -8.66 16.03
C VAL A 1031 -23.66 -9.62 16.56
N PRO A 1032 -23.43 -9.70 17.89
CA PRO A 1032 -22.55 -10.71 18.46
C PRO A 1032 -22.99 -12.10 18.00
N ILE A 1033 -22.03 -12.90 17.53
CA ILE A 1033 -22.36 -14.21 16.98
C ILE A 1033 -23.08 -15.11 17.98
N GLU A 1034 -22.83 -14.94 19.29
CA GLU A 1034 -23.52 -15.68 20.35
C GLU A 1034 -25.03 -15.43 20.36
N ILE A 1035 -25.48 -14.23 19.97
CA ILE A 1035 -26.90 -13.89 19.87
C ILE A 1035 -27.53 -14.62 18.67
N THR A 1036 -26.87 -14.57 17.52
CA THR A 1036 -27.33 -15.28 16.31
C THR A 1036 -27.34 -16.79 16.53
N THR A 1037 -26.26 -17.36 17.04
CA THR A 1037 -26.15 -18.79 17.36
C THR A 1037 -27.11 -19.18 18.48
N GLY A 1038 -27.37 -18.30 19.44
CA GLY A 1038 -28.38 -18.51 20.47
C GLY A 1038 -29.79 -18.68 19.88
N GLU A 1039 -30.15 -17.91 18.86
CA GLU A 1039 -31.43 -18.09 18.17
C GLU A 1039 -31.46 -19.35 17.30
N LEU A 1040 -30.35 -19.66 16.60
CA LEU A 1040 -30.21 -20.90 15.84
C LEU A 1040 -30.34 -22.14 16.74
N LYS A 1041 -29.76 -22.10 17.95
CA LYS A 1041 -29.92 -23.14 18.97
C LYS A 1041 -31.39 -23.37 19.32
N LYS A 1042 -32.20 -22.32 19.46
CA LYS A 1042 -33.65 -22.47 19.70
C LYS A 1042 -34.34 -23.15 18.52
N LEU A 1043 -33.95 -22.82 17.29
CA LEU A 1043 -34.50 -23.49 16.10
C LEU A 1043 -34.11 -24.98 16.04
N VAL A 1044 -32.94 -25.36 16.56
CA VAL A 1044 -32.56 -26.77 16.77
C VAL A 1044 -33.48 -27.42 17.81
N GLU A 1045 -33.69 -26.77 18.95
CA GLU A 1045 -34.56 -27.26 20.03
C GLU A 1045 -36.03 -27.40 19.59
N GLU A 1046 -36.50 -26.52 18.69
CA GLU A 1046 -37.82 -26.57 18.05
C GLU A 1046 -37.93 -27.64 16.96
N GLY A 1047 -36.83 -28.29 16.56
CA GLY A 1047 -36.81 -29.30 15.49
C GLY A 1047 -36.96 -28.73 14.08
N LYS A 1048 -36.81 -27.41 13.89
CA LYS A 1048 -36.90 -26.74 12.58
C LYS A 1048 -35.61 -26.88 11.78
N ILE A 1049 -34.49 -27.00 12.46
CA ILE A 1049 -33.17 -27.28 11.86
C ILE A 1049 -32.47 -28.39 12.64
N LYS A 1050 -31.67 -29.25 11.99
CA LYS A 1050 -30.91 -30.31 12.71
C LYS A 1050 -29.52 -29.85 13.12
N TYR A 1051 -28.83 -29.15 12.22
CA TYR A 1051 -27.43 -28.75 12.39
C TYR A 1051 -27.22 -27.28 12.03
N ILE A 1052 -26.29 -26.66 12.73
CA ILE A 1052 -25.89 -25.27 12.49
C ILE A 1052 -24.61 -25.23 11.67
N GLY A 1053 -24.59 -24.38 10.65
CA GLY A 1053 -23.40 -24.05 9.89
C GLY A 1053 -23.11 -22.56 9.87
N LEU A 1054 -21.90 -22.20 9.46
CA LEU A 1054 -21.52 -20.82 9.12
C LEU A 1054 -20.92 -20.79 7.71
N SER A 1055 -21.04 -19.66 7.01
CA SER A 1055 -20.37 -19.46 5.72
C SER A 1055 -19.53 -18.18 5.77
N GLU A 1056 -18.29 -18.27 5.25
CA GLU A 1056 -17.34 -17.15 5.23
C GLU A 1056 -17.17 -16.49 6.62
N ALA A 1057 -17.00 -17.30 7.68
CA ALA A 1057 -16.82 -16.86 9.05
C ALA A 1057 -15.33 -16.92 9.46
N SER A 1058 -14.86 -15.95 10.24
CA SER A 1058 -13.51 -15.92 10.79
C SER A 1058 -13.29 -17.05 11.79
N ALA A 1059 -12.01 -17.37 12.03
CA ALA A 1059 -11.60 -18.31 13.06
C ALA A 1059 -12.14 -17.93 14.47
N SER A 1060 -12.17 -16.65 14.81
CA SER A 1060 -12.68 -16.13 16.09
C SER A 1060 -14.21 -16.28 16.19
N THR A 1061 -14.94 -15.87 15.14
CA THR A 1061 -16.41 -16.01 15.08
C THR A 1061 -16.83 -17.48 15.16
N ILE A 1062 -16.11 -18.39 14.48
CA ILE A 1062 -16.37 -19.84 14.55
C ILE A 1062 -16.24 -20.35 15.98
N ARG A 1063 -15.15 -20.04 16.69
CA ARG A 1063 -14.93 -20.49 18.08
C ARG A 1063 -16.04 -20.02 19.00
N ARG A 1064 -16.44 -18.76 18.88
CA ARG A 1064 -17.48 -18.16 19.73
C ARG A 1064 -18.86 -18.73 19.44
N ALA A 1065 -19.21 -18.92 18.17
CA ALA A 1065 -20.44 -19.61 17.78
C ALA A 1065 -20.45 -21.04 18.33
N HIS A 1066 -19.36 -21.79 18.13
CA HIS A 1066 -19.22 -23.17 18.56
C HIS A 1066 -19.32 -23.33 20.08
N ALA A 1067 -18.87 -22.34 20.85
CA ALA A 1067 -19.03 -22.30 22.30
C ALA A 1067 -20.50 -22.14 22.75
N VAL A 1068 -21.37 -21.53 21.94
CA VAL A 1068 -22.81 -21.42 22.24
C VAL A 1068 -23.57 -22.68 21.84
N HIS A 1069 -23.30 -23.19 20.65
CA HIS A 1069 -23.83 -24.46 20.16
C HIS A 1069 -22.87 -25.06 19.14
N PRO A 1070 -22.65 -26.39 19.14
CA PRO A 1070 -21.75 -27.04 18.19
C PRO A 1070 -22.08 -26.70 16.74
N ILE A 1071 -21.10 -26.13 16.04
CA ILE A 1071 -21.17 -25.87 14.59
C ILE A 1071 -20.75 -27.14 13.86
N SER A 1072 -21.59 -27.65 12.95
CA SER A 1072 -21.33 -28.89 12.24
C SER A 1072 -20.48 -28.70 11.00
N ALA A 1073 -20.65 -27.58 10.30
CA ALA A 1073 -19.91 -27.29 9.08
C ALA A 1073 -19.65 -25.80 8.87
N VAL A 1074 -18.50 -25.49 8.28
CA VAL A 1074 -18.17 -24.15 7.79
C VAL A 1074 -17.98 -24.19 6.27
N GLN A 1075 -18.73 -23.37 5.54
CA GLN A 1075 -18.66 -23.27 4.09
C GLN A 1075 -17.74 -22.12 3.66
N LEU A 1076 -16.75 -22.43 2.80
CA LEU A 1076 -15.67 -21.51 2.39
C LEU A 1076 -15.29 -21.65 0.92
N GLU A 1077 -14.78 -20.59 0.30
CA GLU A 1077 -14.17 -20.69 -1.03
C GLU A 1077 -12.80 -21.37 -0.92
N TRP A 1078 -12.74 -22.66 -1.24
CA TRP A 1078 -11.49 -23.42 -1.18
C TRP A 1078 -11.31 -24.25 -2.46
N SER A 1079 -10.19 -24.02 -3.15
CA SER A 1079 -9.82 -24.73 -4.37
C SER A 1079 -8.32 -24.58 -4.64
N LEU A 1080 -7.80 -25.26 -5.67
CA LEU A 1080 -6.48 -24.94 -6.21
C LEU A 1080 -6.34 -23.45 -6.58
N TRP A 1081 -7.43 -22.72 -6.84
CA TRP A 1081 -7.40 -21.31 -7.22
C TRP A 1081 -7.62 -20.33 -6.06
N SER A 1082 -8.04 -20.82 -4.89
CA SER A 1082 -8.36 -20.04 -3.70
C SER A 1082 -7.93 -20.83 -2.45
N ARG A 1083 -6.77 -20.48 -1.88
CA ARG A 1083 -6.12 -21.20 -0.77
C ARG A 1083 -5.94 -20.36 0.50
N ASP A 1084 -6.52 -19.16 0.55
CA ASP A 1084 -6.30 -18.22 1.65
C ASP A 1084 -6.88 -18.68 2.99
N VAL A 1085 -7.86 -19.58 2.97
CA VAL A 1085 -8.50 -20.14 4.18
C VAL A 1085 -7.62 -21.12 4.97
N GLU A 1086 -6.55 -21.62 4.36
CA GLU A 1086 -5.72 -22.69 4.93
C GLU A 1086 -4.86 -22.25 6.11
N GLU A 1087 -4.63 -20.94 6.24
CA GLU A 1087 -3.80 -20.38 7.30
C GLU A 1087 -4.50 -20.40 8.67
N GLU A 1088 -5.80 -20.07 8.71
CA GLU A 1088 -6.52 -19.87 9.97
C GLU A 1088 -7.82 -20.68 10.09
N VAL A 1089 -8.65 -20.68 9.04
CA VAL A 1089 -10.01 -21.21 9.12
C VAL A 1089 -10.02 -22.74 9.04
N ILE A 1090 -9.25 -23.33 8.11
CA ILE A 1090 -9.14 -24.80 8.00
C ILE A 1090 -8.57 -25.43 9.27
N PRO A 1091 -7.46 -24.92 9.87
CA PRO A 1091 -6.99 -25.41 11.16
C PRO A 1091 -8.03 -25.27 12.28
N THR A 1092 -8.75 -24.15 12.33
CA THR A 1092 -9.83 -23.92 13.33
C THR A 1092 -10.95 -24.95 13.20
N CYS A 1093 -11.40 -25.24 11.98
CA CYS A 1093 -12.43 -26.25 11.75
C CYS A 1093 -11.96 -27.62 12.24
N ARG A 1094 -10.71 -27.99 11.92
CA ARG A 1094 -10.12 -29.27 12.36
C ARG A 1094 -9.94 -29.36 13.86
N GLU A 1095 -9.48 -28.29 14.50
CA GLU A 1095 -9.34 -28.18 15.96
C GLU A 1095 -10.67 -28.46 16.67
N LEU A 1096 -11.75 -27.87 16.18
CA LEU A 1096 -13.10 -27.97 16.77
C LEU A 1096 -13.89 -29.18 16.26
N GLY A 1097 -13.30 -30.02 15.40
CA GLY A 1097 -13.98 -31.15 14.77
C GLY A 1097 -15.19 -30.73 13.94
N ILE A 1098 -15.11 -29.62 13.22
CA ILE A 1098 -16.12 -29.04 12.33
C ILE A 1098 -15.80 -29.47 10.89
N GLY A 1099 -16.82 -29.87 10.12
CA GLY A 1099 -16.67 -30.21 8.70
C GLY A 1099 -16.43 -28.97 7.82
N ILE A 1100 -15.74 -29.16 6.70
CA ILE A 1100 -15.44 -28.10 5.74
C ILE A 1100 -16.22 -28.34 4.46
N VAL A 1101 -16.99 -27.34 4.03
CA VAL A 1101 -17.72 -27.38 2.75
C VAL A 1101 -17.08 -26.40 1.77
N ALA A 1102 -16.42 -26.93 0.74
CA ALA A 1102 -15.70 -26.12 -0.23
C ALA A 1102 -16.62 -25.69 -1.38
N TYR A 1103 -16.99 -24.41 -1.43
CA TYR A 1103 -17.71 -23.82 -2.56
C TYR A 1103 -16.78 -23.27 -3.63
N SER A 1104 -17.30 -23.14 -4.85
CA SER A 1104 -16.51 -22.82 -6.05
C SER A 1104 -15.22 -23.67 -6.21
N PRO A 1105 -15.26 -24.99 -5.96
CA PRO A 1105 -14.06 -25.84 -5.93
C PRO A 1105 -13.32 -25.93 -7.28
N LEU A 1106 -14.00 -25.54 -8.37
CA LEU A 1106 -13.46 -25.50 -9.73
C LEU A 1106 -13.02 -24.09 -10.17
N GLY A 1107 -12.84 -23.17 -9.22
CA GLY A 1107 -12.45 -21.78 -9.50
C GLY A 1107 -13.52 -21.02 -10.30
N CYS A 1108 -14.79 -21.10 -9.87
CA CYS A 1108 -15.91 -20.49 -10.59
C CYS A 1108 -15.99 -20.90 -12.10
N GLY A 1109 -15.61 -22.14 -12.41
CA GLY A 1109 -15.60 -22.70 -13.78
C GLY A 1109 -14.25 -22.60 -14.50
N PHE A 1110 -13.24 -21.98 -13.89
CA PHE A 1110 -11.88 -21.86 -14.46
C PHE A 1110 -11.29 -23.23 -14.83
N PHE A 1111 -11.33 -24.21 -13.93
CA PHE A 1111 -10.82 -25.57 -14.20
C PHE A 1111 -11.78 -26.44 -15.05
N SER A 1112 -12.90 -25.90 -15.49
CA SER A 1112 -13.82 -26.59 -16.41
C SER A 1112 -13.72 -26.07 -17.84
N SER A 1113 -13.27 -24.82 -18.05
CA SER A 1113 -13.30 -24.19 -19.37
C SER A 1113 -12.01 -23.46 -19.76
N GLY A 1114 -11.05 -23.30 -18.84
CA GLY A 1114 -9.75 -22.68 -19.11
C GLY A 1114 -9.86 -21.26 -19.66
N SER A 1115 -8.98 -20.91 -20.60
CA SER A 1115 -8.94 -19.56 -21.21
C SER A 1115 -10.18 -19.22 -22.05
N LYS A 1116 -10.94 -20.23 -22.52
CA LYS A 1116 -12.20 -20.03 -23.27
C LYS A 1116 -13.39 -19.64 -22.39
N LEU A 1117 -13.19 -19.50 -21.08
CA LEU A 1117 -14.25 -19.20 -20.14
C LEU A 1117 -14.87 -17.83 -20.42
N LEU A 1118 -14.05 -16.77 -20.62
CA LEU A 1118 -14.54 -15.41 -20.86
C LEU A 1118 -15.34 -15.28 -22.16
N ASP A 1119 -14.94 -15.99 -23.21
CA ASP A 1119 -15.57 -15.97 -24.53
C ASP A 1119 -17.04 -16.41 -24.47
N ASN A 1120 -17.42 -17.16 -23.44
CA ASN A 1120 -18.73 -17.79 -23.28
C ASN A 1120 -19.55 -17.24 -22.11
N LEU A 1121 -19.05 -16.21 -21.40
CA LEU A 1121 -19.80 -15.58 -20.32
C LEU A 1121 -20.86 -14.61 -20.87
N SER A 1122 -22.10 -14.72 -20.40
CA SER A 1122 -23.16 -13.77 -20.71
C SER A 1122 -22.85 -12.37 -20.14
N GLN A 1123 -23.53 -11.33 -20.61
CA GLN A 1123 -23.26 -9.96 -20.14
C GLN A 1123 -23.56 -9.77 -18.64
N ASP A 1124 -24.54 -10.51 -18.13
CA ASP A 1124 -25.01 -10.50 -16.74
C ASP A 1124 -24.27 -11.48 -15.81
N ASP A 1125 -23.22 -12.16 -16.29
CA ASP A 1125 -22.47 -13.12 -15.48
C ASP A 1125 -21.60 -12.41 -14.44
N PHE A 1126 -21.83 -12.69 -13.15
CA PHE A 1126 -21.14 -11.99 -12.07
C PHE A 1126 -19.62 -12.16 -12.09
N ARG A 1127 -19.11 -13.23 -12.72
CA ARG A 1127 -17.66 -13.48 -12.82
C ARG A 1127 -16.94 -12.33 -13.51
N LYS A 1128 -17.60 -11.62 -14.44
CA LYS A 1128 -17.01 -10.46 -15.12
C LYS A 1128 -16.67 -9.31 -14.16
N ALA A 1129 -17.32 -9.23 -13.00
CA ALA A 1129 -17.04 -8.23 -11.97
C ALA A 1129 -15.94 -8.68 -10.98
N LEU A 1130 -15.51 -9.94 -11.03
CA LEU A 1130 -14.51 -10.45 -10.09
C LEU A 1130 -13.08 -10.08 -10.52
N PRO A 1131 -12.20 -9.71 -9.57
CA PRO A 1131 -10.82 -9.34 -9.90
C PRO A 1131 -10.03 -10.45 -10.62
N LYS A 1132 -10.21 -11.71 -10.23
CA LYS A 1132 -9.55 -12.88 -10.87
C LYS A 1132 -9.87 -13.07 -12.36
N PHE A 1133 -10.99 -12.51 -12.81
CA PHE A 1133 -11.51 -12.62 -14.16
C PHE A 1133 -11.24 -11.38 -15.01
N GLN A 1134 -10.58 -10.36 -14.45
CA GLN A 1134 -10.12 -9.22 -15.24
C GLN A 1134 -9.05 -9.66 -16.24
N PRO A 1135 -9.00 -9.10 -17.47
CA PRO A 1135 -8.16 -9.61 -18.56
C PRO A 1135 -6.69 -9.84 -18.18
N GLU A 1136 -6.07 -8.89 -17.49
CA GLU A 1136 -4.66 -8.96 -17.08
C GLU A 1136 -4.39 -10.09 -16.06
N ASN A 1137 -5.31 -10.25 -15.10
CA ASN A 1137 -5.20 -11.29 -14.08
C ASN A 1137 -5.47 -12.67 -14.67
N LEU A 1138 -6.45 -12.78 -15.57
CA LEU A 1138 -6.78 -14.05 -16.20
C LEU A 1138 -5.66 -14.53 -17.13
N GLU A 1139 -5.05 -13.63 -17.90
CA GLU A 1139 -3.88 -13.96 -18.72
C GLU A 1139 -2.73 -14.46 -17.83
N SER A 1140 -2.49 -13.79 -16.71
CA SER A 1140 -1.49 -14.23 -15.72
C SER A 1140 -1.82 -15.59 -15.10
N ASN A 1141 -3.11 -15.89 -14.90
CA ASN A 1141 -3.57 -17.14 -14.30
C ASN A 1141 -3.62 -18.31 -15.30
N LYS A 1142 -3.55 -18.04 -16.62
CA LYS A 1142 -3.70 -19.04 -17.68
C LYS A 1142 -2.71 -20.20 -17.56
N THR A 1143 -1.47 -19.90 -17.19
CA THR A 1143 -0.43 -20.92 -16.99
C THR A 1143 -0.80 -21.95 -15.92
N ILE A 1144 -1.60 -21.58 -14.92
CA ILE A 1144 -2.06 -22.51 -13.88
C ILE A 1144 -3.00 -23.55 -14.50
N PHE A 1145 -3.95 -23.11 -15.33
CA PHE A 1145 -4.84 -24.02 -16.03
C PHE A 1145 -4.07 -24.94 -16.98
N GLU A 1146 -3.10 -24.40 -17.74
CA GLU A 1146 -2.30 -25.18 -18.68
C GLU A 1146 -1.54 -26.30 -17.98
N ARG A 1147 -0.90 -26.02 -16.83
CA ARG A 1147 -0.17 -27.03 -16.05
C ARG A 1147 -1.10 -28.07 -15.42
N VAL A 1148 -2.23 -27.64 -14.85
CA VAL A 1148 -3.25 -28.57 -14.32
C VAL A 1148 -3.81 -29.46 -15.44
N ASN A 1149 -4.01 -28.90 -16.64
CA ASN A 1149 -4.52 -29.63 -17.79
C ASN A 1149 -3.51 -30.62 -18.37
N GLU A 1150 -2.23 -30.26 -18.41
CA GLU A 1150 -1.15 -31.17 -18.80
C GLU A 1150 -1.08 -32.36 -17.84
N MET A 1151 -1.11 -32.10 -16.54
CA MET A 1151 -1.07 -33.14 -15.53
C MET A 1151 -2.33 -34.02 -15.54
N ALA A 1152 -3.51 -33.44 -15.72
CA ALA A 1152 -4.76 -34.17 -15.84
C ALA A 1152 -4.71 -35.13 -17.05
N SER A 1153 -4.15 -34.66 -18.15
CA SER A 1153 -3.95 -35.43 -19.38
C SER A 1153 -2.99 -36.60 -19.17
N LYS A 1154 -1.84 -36.38 -18.51
CA LYS A 1154 -0.89 -37.45 -18.12
C LYS A 1154 -1.54 -38.52 -17.23
N LYS A 1155 -2.47 -38.09 -16.38
CA LYS A 1155 -3.18 -38.97 -15.43
C LYS A 1155 -4.42 -39.65 -16.03
N GLY A 1156 -4.85 -39.25 -17.23
CA GLY A 1156 -6.06 -39.80 -17.87
C GLY A 1156 -7.37 -39.32 -17.23
N CYS A 1157 -7.41 -38.09 -16.71
CA CYS A 1157 -8.61 -37.48 -16.14
C CYS A 1157 -8.81 -36.03 -16.65
N THR A 1158 -9.95 -35.42 -16.36
CA THR A 1158 -10.18 -34.00 -16.74
C THR A 1158 -9.57 -33.03 -15.72
N PRO A 1159 -9.28 -31.77 -16.10
CA PRO A 1159 -8.78 -30.77 -15.15
C PRO A 1159 -9.75 -30.54 -13.97
N SER A 1160 -11.06 -30.64 -14.23
CA SER A 1160 -12.08 -30.56 -13.18
C SER A 1160 -12.03 -31.76 -12.23
N GLN A 1161 -11.82 -32.97 -12.75
CA GLN A 1161 -11.64 -34.16 -11.92
C GLN A 1161 -10.39 -34.06 -11.06
N LEU A 1162 -9.27 -33.58 -11.64
CA LEU A 1162 -8.01 -33.43 -10.92
C LEU A 1162 -8.12 -32.38 -9.80
N ALA A 1163 -8.77 -31.23 -10.06
CA ALA A 1163 -8.98 -30.19 -9.06
C ALA A 1163 -9.88 -30.63 -7.90
N LEU A 1164 -10.94 -31.40 -8.18
CA LEU A 1164 -11.82 -31.97 -7.14
C LEU A 1164 -11.12 -33.09 -6.36
N ALA A 1165 -10.36 -33.95 -7.05
CA ALA A 1165 -9.58 -35.00 -6.41
C ALA A 1165 -8.53 -34.45 -5.45
N TRP A 1166 -7.95 -33.29 -5.75
CA TRP A 1166 -7.07 -32.57 -4.85
C TRP A 1166 -7.78 -32.15 -3.56
N LEU A 1167 -9.01 -31.60 -3.64
CA LEU A 1167 -9.81 -31.27 -2.46
C LEU A 1167 -10.17 -32.52 -1.64
N HIS A 1168 -10.53 -33.62 -2.30
CA HIS A 1168 -10.80 -34.90 -1.63
C HIS A 1168 -9.57 -35.44 -0.88
N HIS A 1169 -8.35 -35.13 -1.34
CA HIS A 1169 -7.11 -35.51 -0.65
C HIS A 1169 -6.75 -34.60 0.53
N GLN A 1170 -7.40 -33.43 0.68
CA GLN A 1170 -7.10 -32.53 1.79
C GLN A 1170 -7.53 -33.11 3.15
N GLY A 1171 -8.54 -33.98 3.18
CA GLY A 1171 -8.93 -34.72 4.36
C GLY A 1171 -10.35 -35.29 4.29
N ASN A 1172 -10.65 -36.24 5.18
CA ASN A 1172 -11.99 -36.87 5.29
C ASN A 1172 -13.04 -35.96 5.96
N ASP A 1173 -12.68 -34.72 6.25
CA ASP A 1173 -13.47 -33.63 6.81
C ASP A 1173 -13.94 -32.63 5.73
N VAL A 1174 -13.54 -32.83 4.46
CA VAL A 1174 -13.77 -31.88 3.36
C VAL A 1174 -14.81 -32.42 2.37
N CYS A 1175 -15.89 -31.65 2.16
CA CYS A 1175 -16.92 -31.95 1.17
C CYS A 1175 -16.98 -30.83 0.11
N PRO A 1176 -16.43 -31.04 -1.11
CA PRO A 1176 -16.60 -30.08 -2.19
C PRO A 1176 -18.01 -30.11 -2.77
N ILE A 1177 -18.54 -28.93 -3.12
CA ILE A 1177 -19.88 -28.76 -3.71
C ILE A 1177 -19.81 -28.10 -5.10
N PRO A 1178 -19.24 -28.77 -6.13
CA PRO A 1178 -19.17 -28.20 -7.47
C PRO A 1178 -20.58 -27.97 -8.03
N GLY A 1179 -20.87 -26.75 -8.47
CA GLY A 1179 -22.13 -26.42 -9.14
C GLY A 1179 -22.08 -26.71 -10.65
N THR A 1180 -23.20 -27.19 -11.20
CA THR A 1180 -23.36 -27.43 -12.64
C THR A 1180 -24.82 -27.40 -13.04
N THR A 1181 -25.08 -27.02 -14.29
CA THR A 1181 -26.39 -27.11 -14.94
C THR A 1181 -26.42 -28.15 -16.05
N LYS A 1182 -25.38 -28.98 -16.18
CA LYS A 1182 -25.26 -29.98 -17.25
C LYS A 1182 -24.96 -31.35 -16.68
N LEU A 1183 -25.65 -32.36 -17.22
CA LEU A 1183 -25.50 -33.76 -16.84
C LEU A 1183 -24.08 -34.30 -17.11
N GLU A 1184 -23.49 -33.93 -18.24
CA GLU A 1184 -22.10 -34.27 -18.60
C GLU A 1184 -21.10 -33.82 -17.54
N ASN A 1185 -21.22 -32.57 -17.08
CA ASN A 1185 -20.35 -31.98 -16.07
C ASN A 1185 -20.59 -32.60 -14.69
N LEU A 1186 -21.85 -32.93 -14.35
CA LEU A 1186 -22.17 -33.64 -13.12
C LEU A 1186 -21.46 -35.00 -13.08
N ASN A 1187 -21.59 -35.80 -14.15
CA ASN A 1187 -20.93 -37.10 -14.26
C ASN A 1187 -19.40 -36.97 -14.25
N ASN A 1188 -18.87 -35.96 -14.95
CA ASN A 1188 -17.43 -35.68 -14.94
C ASN A 1188 -16.95 -35.37 -13.52
N ASN A 1189 -17.64 -34.49 -12.80
CA ASN A 1189 -17.32 -34.12 -11.41
C ASN A 1189 -17.42 -35.33 -10.48
N ILE A 1190 -18.43 -36.20 -10.64
CA ILE A 1190 -18.55 -37.44 -9.85
C ILE A 1190 -17.33 -38.34 -10.06
N GLY A 1191 -16.81 -38.43 -11.29
CA GLY A 1191 -15.62 -39.22 -11.59
C GLY A 1191 -14.37 -38.82 -10.79
N ALA A 1192 -14.33 -37.61 -10.20
CA ALA A 1192 -13.23 -37.16 -9.36
C ALA A 1192 -12.98 -38.05 -8.13
N VAL A 1193 -14.02 -38.71 -7.57
CA VAL A 1193 -13.86 -39.57 -6.38
C VAL A 1193 -13.00 -40.81 -6.66
N SER A 1194 -12.85 -41.18 -7.93
CA SER A 1194 -12.01 -42.32 -8.36
C SER A 1194 -10.56 -41.93 -8.66
N VAL A 1195 -10.23 -40.63 -8.70
CA VAL A 1195 -8.89 -40.15 -9.03
C VAL A 1195 -8.03 -40.16 -7.77
N LYS A 1196 -7.00 -41.00 -7.74
CA LYS A 1196 -6.03 -41.10 -6.64
C LYS A 1196 -4.78 -40.28 -6.93
N LEU A 1197 -4.38 -39.40 -6.02
CA LEU A 1197 -3.19 -38.59 -6.16
C LEU A 1197 -2.05 -39.16 -5.31
N THR A 1198 -0.88 -39.33 -5.91
CA THR A 1198 0.33 -39.69 -5.18
C THR A 1198 0.87 -38.46 -4.41
N PRO A 1199 1.71 -38.65 -3.38
CA PRO A 1199 2.32 -37.52 -2.67
C PRO A 1199 3.12 -36.58 -3.60
N GLN A 1200 3.77 -37.13 -4.62
CA GLN A 1200 4.50 -36.35 -5.62
C GLN A 1200 3.54 -35.49 -6.46
N GLU A 1201 2.45 -36.08 -6.93
CA GLU A 1201 1.42 -35.37 -7.70
C GLU A 1201 0.70 -34.31 -6.86
N MET A 1202 0.45 -34.57 -5.58
CA MET A 1202 -0.05 -33.56 -4.64
C MET A 1202 0.90 -32.38 -4.53
N THR A 1203 2.20 -32.65 -4.32
CA THR A 1203 3.25 -31.63 -4.24
C THR A 1203 3.33 -30.83 -5.54
N GLU A 1204 3.23 -31.51 -6.68
CA GLU A 1204 3.24 -30.89 -8.00
C GLU A 1204 2.04 -29.96 -8.20
N LEU A 1205 0.81 -30.42 -7.91
CA LEU A 1205 -0.41 -29.59 -7.96
C LEU A 1205 -0.34 -28.38 -7.03
N GLU A 1206 0.18 -28.56 -5.82
CA GLU A 1206 0.35 -27.49 -4.85
C GLU A 1206 1.36 -26.44 -5.33
N SER A 1207 2.39 -26.86 -6.08
CA SER A 1207 3.37 -25.93 -6.66
C SER A 1207 2.77 -25.05 -7.76
N PHE A 1208 1.75 -25.53 -8.49
CA PHE A 1208 1.13 -24.79 -9.59
C PHE A 1208 0.19 -23.68 -9.08
N ALA A 1209 -0.32 -23.87 -7.88
CA ALA A 1209 -1.47 -23.14 -7.35
C ALA A 1209 -1.24 -22.64 -5.91
N ALA A 1210 0.03 -22.48 -5.52
CA ALA A 1210 0.42 -22.01 -4.19
C ALA A 1210 -0.14 -20.60 -3.88
N ALA A 1211 -0.37 -20.32 -2.60
CA ALA A 1211 -0.85 -19.01 -2.14
C ALA A 1211 0.11 -17.89 -2.58
N GLY A 1212 -0.39 -16.97 -3.42
CA GLY A 1212 0.34 -15.84 -4.02
C GLY A 1212 0.65 -15.98 -5.52
N VAL A 1213 0.45 -17.17 -6.10
CA VAL A 1213 0.62 -17.41 -7.56
C VAL A 1213 -0.58 -16.87 -8.34
N VAL A 1214 -1.80 -17.07 -7.82
CA VAL A 1214 -3.04 -16.60 -8.45
C VAL A 1214 -3.15 -15.07 -8.36
N LYS A 1215 -3.35 -14.41 -9.51
CA LYS A 1215 -3.56 -12.96 -9.63
C LYS A 1215 -5.04 -12.58 -9.53
N GLY A 1216 -5.31 -11.46 -8.86
CA GLY A 1216 -6.66 -10.96 -8.57
C GLY A 1216 -7.27 -11.56 -7.28
N GLY A 1217 -7.94 -10.72 -6.49
CA GLY A 1217 -8.67 -11.13 -5.29
C GLY A 1217 -9.98 -11.90 -5.57
N ARG A 1218 -10.51 -12.60 -4.55
CA ARG A 1218 -11.77 -13.36 -4.64
C ARG A 1218 -12.99 -12.47 -4.97
N TYR A 1219 -13.05 -11.27 -4.40
CA TYR A 1219 -14.14 -10.29 -4.56
C TYR A 1219 -13.60 -8.86 -4.72
N ALA A 1220 -14.42 -7.95 -5.25
CA ALA A 1220 -14.18 -6.50 -5.19
C ALA A 1220 -14.44 -5.97 -3.77
N GLY A 1221 -13.72 -4.91 -3.37
CA GLY A 1221 -13.31 -4.57 -1.98
C GLY A 1221 -14.35 -4.29 -0.88
N ASP A 1222 -15.62 -4.68 -0.99
CA ASP A 1222 -16.66 -4.33 -0.01
C ASP A 1222 -17.47 -5.54 0.54
N LEU A 1223 -17.18 -6.77 0.09
CA LEU A 1223 -17.95 -7.96 0.52
C LEU A 1223 -17.43 -8.51 1.87
N ILE A 1224 -18.35 -8.91 2.76
CA ILE A 1224 -17.99 -9.68 3.96
C ILE A 1224 -17.55 -11.10 3.56
N THR A 1225 -16.37 -11.47 4.04
CA THR A 1225 -15.68 -12.75 3.85
C THR A 1225 -15.17 -13.25 5.21
N TRP A 1226 -14.55 -14.44 5.25
CA TRP A 1226 -13.93 -14.93 6.48
C TRP A 1226 -12.88 -13.95 7.08
N ARG A 1227 -12.27 -13.08 6.26
CA ARG A 1227 -11.24 -12.11 6.72
C ARG A 1227 -11.80 -10.93 7.52
N ASN A 1228 -13.05 -10.55 7.31
CA ASN A 1228 -13.67 -9.36 7.91
C ASN A 1228 -15.05 -9.67 8.52
N SER A 1229 -15.22 -10.89 9.02
CA SER A 1229 -16.46 -11.41 9.62
C SER A 1229 -16.39 -11.57 11.14
N ASP A 1230 -15.47 -10.88 11.81
CA ASP A 1230 -15.47 -10.80 13.27
C ASP A 1230 -16.69 -10.01 13.76
N THR A 1231 -17.34 -10.53 14.81
CA THR A 1231 -18.53 -9.91 15.43
C THR A 1231 -18.15 -9.25 16.76
N PRO A 1232 -18.88 -8.22 17.22
CA PRO A 1232 -18.64 -7.58 18.52
C PRO A 1232 -18.79 -8.60 19.67
N PRO A 1233 -18.10 -8.43 20.80
CA PRO A 1233 -18.22 -9.33 21.96
C PRO A 1233 -19.63 -9.25 22.56
N LEU A 1234 -20.11 -10.37 23.13
CA LEU A 1234 -21.45 -10.44 23.75
C LEU A 1234 -21.66 -9.35 24.83
N SER A 1235 -20.62 -8.96 25.56
CA SER A 1235 -20.66 -7.91 26.58
C SER A 1235 -21.02 -6.52 26.05
N SER A 1236 -20.85 -6.28 24.76
CA SER A 1236 -21.20 -5.00 24.12
C SER A 1236 -22.67 -4.90 23.68
N TRP A 1237 -23.44 -5.97 23.87
CA TRP A 1237 -24.84 -6.05 23.47
C TRP A 1237 -25.77 -5.57 24.58
N ASN A 1238 -26.20 -4.31 24.49
CA ASN A 1238 -27.28 -3.80 25.34
C ASN A 1238 -28.62 -4.31 24.80
N VAL A 1239 -29.28 -5.16 25.58
CA VAL A 1239 -30.68 -5.52 25.34
C VAL A 1239 -31.51 -4.27 25.62
N VAL A 1240 -32.11 -3.70 24.58
CA VAL A 1240 -33.22 -2.74 24.70
C VAL A 1240 -34.53 -3.52 24.60
#